data_AF-A0A8C5DBQ0-F1
#
_entry.id   AF-A0A8C5DBQ0-F1
#
_cell.length_a   1.000
_cell.length_b   1.000
_cell.length_c   1.000
_cell.angle_alpha   90.00
_cell.angle_beta   90.00
_cell.angle_gamma   90.00
#
_symmetry.space_group_name_H-M   'P 1'
#
loop_
_entity.id
_entity.type
_entity.pdbx_description
1 polymer ?
#
loop_
_entity_poly.entity_id
_entity_poly.type
_entity_poly.pdbx_seq_one_letter_code
_entity_poly.pdbx_strand_id
1 'polypeptide(L)'
;MDTKGVFTALYAVCEENASFFSGGAKGPQGLAARRLVEVMKLIQEHAHSLEPVISGFAAVYHHFDFDPHIPANGYRSLVKVVRCCLLHIIHKARYITANRRSIFFRVAHNAGEMEAYCSALCQLRALLYLAQRMLHDNSQGNLFFQDESGLSQSFIREYSSMHKGCFYGRCLGFQFSPAIRPCLQTIAIGLVAFGENYRRHQSGIGVAASSFFTSGKYAIDPELRGSEFERITQNLDVHFWKTFWNVTETEVLSSLASMTSTTVKVNRALSVPPVPFDLPLAANHRTSVTIPPPSAHIGSAPVQMRLISYDLREGQDSETLQSLTRSEGGAISLSLGLKTKRLPPSPCLLVHFHGGGFVAQTSKSHEPYLKSWSQDLGVPILSVDYSLAPEAPFPRALEECFYAYCWALKNHHLLGWTGEKVCLAGDSAGGNLSVTTSMRAASYGVRVPEGIVAAYPATLLTAYASPSRLLTLMDPLLPLSVLSRCLSAYAGSEPQVEKRVEKLSTLSLVKRDTALMIRDFRQGASNWIQSLLDPSRASAPEGPQGGPGAPDSVRKSVSEASISSPHADPPIPPPQDSPFTNKRFSVKSHTFQDLGSVSAASHNAPVLPLSAPEEITFFFSKDKDPEVVSDLSSVAIPPPPVEDGEGLDPPREFPLGFEPLRSEQLAEMTLQSSPVVKDPFCSPLLAPDNLLRGLPPVHIVACALDPMLDDSVMFAKRLRSIDQPVTLCVVDDLPHGFLSLSQLCRETREPSSPRKTRLQSHGSTASWSGPTGPCLPLLGPSFVHPNWS
;
A
#
# COMPACT_ATOMS: atom_id res chain seq x y z
N MET A 1 -25.82 -6.65 -12.57
CA MET A 1 -26.49 -5.34 -12.34
C MET A 1 -26.35 -4.51 -13.62
N ASP A 2 -27.46 -4.16 -14.27
CA ASP A 2 -27.56 -3.68 -15.65
C ASP A 2 -26.77 -2.38 -15.94
N THR A 3 -25.76 -2.47 -16.83
CA THR A 3 -24.93 -1.33 -17.29
C THR A 3 -25.78 -0.32 -18.06
N LYS A 4 -26.73 -0.78 -18.86
CA LYS A 4 -27.59 0.05 -19.71
C LYS A 4 -28.47 0.98 -18.88
N GLY A 5 -29.02 0.48 -17.77
CA GLY A 5 -29.79 1.28 -16.82
C GLY A 5 -28.99 2.43 -16.18
N VAL A 6 -27.68 2.24 -15.93
CA VAL A 6 -26.81 3.29 -15.37
C VAL A 6 -26.64 4.43 -16.36
N PHE A 7 -26.28 4.12 -17.62
CA PHE A 7 -26.11 5.13 -18.67
C PHE A 7 -27.41 5.85 -19.01
N THR A 8 -28.52 5.12 -19.11
CA THR A 8 -29.85 5.72 -19.35
C THR A 8 -30.20 6.73 -18.25
N ALA A 9 -29.97 6.38 -16.98
CA ALA A 9 -30.21 7.28 -15.86
C ALA A 9 -29.29 8.51 -15.87
N LEU A 10 -28.03 8.34 -16.29
CA LEU A 10 -27.07 9.43 -16.44
C LEU A 10 -27.50 10.41 -17.52
N TYR A 11 -27.82 9.93 -18.73
CA TYR A 11 -28.24 10.80 -19.83
C TYR A 11 -29.48 11.61 -19.46
N ALA A 12 -30.49 10.97 -18.86
CA ALA A 12 -31.72 11.62 -18.45
C ALA A 12 -31.48 12.74 -17.42
N VAL A 13 -30.68 12.48 -16.37
CA VAL A 13 -30.45 13.48 -15.32
C VAL A 13 -29.53 14.62 -15.77
N CYS A 14 -28.58 14.34 -16.67
CA CYS A 14 -27.72 15.37 -17.26
C CYS A 14 -28.53 16.28 -18.19
N GLU A 15 -29.37 15.72 -19.06
CA GLU A 15 -30.22 16.49 -19.98
C GLU A 15 -31.24 17.36 -19.24
N GLU A 16 -31.88 16.82 -18.19
CA GLU A 16 -32.84 17.56 -17.39
C GLU A 16 -32.21 18.78 -16.69
N ASN A 17 -31.00 18.60 -16.12
CA ASN A 17 -30.28 19.69 -15.46
C ASN A 17 -29.74 20.70 -16.48
N ALA A 18 -29.14 20.24 -17.59
CA ALA A 18 -28.65 21.11 -18.65
C ALA A 18 -29.78 21.99 -19.20
N SER A 19 -30.96 21.42 -19.43
CA SER A 19 -32.14 22.15 -19.91
C SER A 19 -32.60 23.22 -18.92
N PHE A 20 -32.67 22.89 -17.63
CA PHE A 20 -33.08 23.85 -16.59
C PHE A 20 -32.12 25.04 -16.48
N PHE A 21 -30.81 24.78 -16.43
CA PHE A 21 -29.81 25.84 -16.23
C PHE A 21 -29.48 26.64 -17.51
N SER A 22 -29.91 26.17 -18.68
CA SER A 22 -29.79 26.91 -19.94
C SER A 22 -30.68 28.17 -20.00
N GLY A 23 -31.70 28.27 -19.14
CA GLY A 23 -32.72 29.34 -19.13
C GLY A 23 -32.29 30.74 -18.66
N GLY A 24 -31.02 30.95 -18.30
CA GLY A 24 -30.40 32.29 -18.21
C GLY A 24 -30.68 33.10 -16.94
N ALA A 25 -29.72 33.10 -16.00
CA ALA A 25 -29.54 34.18 -15.02
C ALA A 25 -28.36 35.08 -15.45
N LYS A 26 -28.45 36.41 -15.24
CA LYS A 26 -27.33 37.35 -15.45
C LYS A 26 -26.54 37.50 -14.13
N GLY A 27 -25.22 37.68 -14.20
CA GLY A 27 -24.34 37.84 -13.04
C GLY A 27 -23.59 36.55 -12.60
N PRO A 28 -22.98 36.51 -11.40
CA PRO A 28 -22.14 35.39 -10.95
C PRO A 28 -22.85 34.04 -10.88
N GLN A 29 -24.13 34.02 -10.53
CA GLN A 29 -24.95 32.80 -10.56
C GLN A 29 -25.19 32.29 -11.99
N GLY A 30 -25.21 33.20 -12.97
CA GLY A 30 -25.27 32.86 -14.39
C GLY A 30 -24.02 32.16 -14.89
N LEU A 31 -22.82 32.59 -14.43
CA LEU A 31 -21.56 31.93 -14.76
C LEU A 31 -21.50 30.51 -14.20
N ALA A 32 -21.88 30.33 -12.93
CA ALA A 32 -21.94 29.00 -12.31
C ALA A 32 -22.97 28.07 -12.99
N ALA A 33 -24.11 28.61 -13.41
CA ALA A 33 -25.11 27.86 -14.16
C ALA A 33 -24.60 27.42 -15.54
N ARG A 34 -23.87 28.29 -16.26
CA ARG A 34 -23.25 27.94 -17.55
C ARG A 34 -22.22 26.82 -17.41
N ARG A 35 -21.32 26.94 -16.44
CA ARG A 35 -20.36 25.88 -16.08
C ARG A 35 -21.05 24.54 -15.81
N LEU A 36 -22.17 24.58 -15.08
CA LEU A 36 -22.97 23.39 -14.81
C LEU A 36 -23.61 22.79 -16.08
N VAL A 37 -24.02 23.60 -17.05
CA VAL A 37 -24.50 23.09 -18.36
C VAL A 37 -23.35 22.48 -19.16
N GLU A 38 -22.20 23.14 -19.22
CA GLU A 38 -21.02 22.68 -19.94
C GLU A 38 -20.52 21.33 -19.39
N VAL A 39 -20.39 21.20 -18.07
CA VAL A 39 -19.96 19.94 -17.45
C VAL A 39 -20.96 18.81 -17.66
N MET A 40 -22.27 19.08 -17.63
CA MET A 40 -23.27 18.04 -17.88
C MET A 40 -23.17 17.50 -19.32
N LYS A 41 -22.93 18.38 -20.31
CA LYS A 41 -22.70 17.98 -21.69
C LYS A 41 -21.41 17.17 -21.85
N LEU A 42 -20.32 17.61 -21.20
CA LEU A 42 -19.04 16.91 -21.25
C LEU A 42 -19.11 15.52 -20.60
N ILE A 43 -19.85 15.39 -19.49
CA ILE A 43 -20.15 14.10 -18.87
C ILE A 43 -20.90 13.18 -19.83
N GLN A 44 -21.91 13.69 -20.56
CA GLN A 44 -22.63 12.91 -21.57
C GLN A 44 -21.70 12.44 -22.69
N GLU A 45 -20.79 13.29 -23.16
CA GLU A 45 -19.80 12.95 -24.20
C GLU A 45 -18.86 11.82 -23.73
N HIS A 46 -18.29 11.94 -22.53
CA HIS A 46 -17.49 10.88 -21.94
C HIS A 46 -18.31 9.60 -21.78
N ALA A 47 -19.56 9.70 -21.33
CA ALA A 47 -20.43 8.56 -21.14
C ALA A 47 -20.76 7.82 -22.45
N HIS A 48 -21.08 8.54 -23.53
CA HIS A 48 -21.31 7.94 -24.85
C HIS A 48 -20.11 7.15 -25.35
N SER A 49 -18.90 7.63 -25.07
CA SER A 49 -17.66 6.95 -25.45
C SER A 49 -17.35 5.75 -24.55
N LEU A 50 -17.75 5.81 -23.28
CA LEU A 50 -17.50 4.77 -22.27
C LEU A 50 -18.49 3.62 -22.33
N GLU A 51 -19.73 3.86 -22.70
CA GLU A 51 -20.80 2.85 -22.74
C GLU A 51 -20.44 1.59 -23.55
N PRO A 52 -19.95 1.69 -24.82
CA PRO A 52 -19.54 0.51 -25.57
C PRO A 52 -18.30 -0.16 -24.98
N VAL A 53 -17.34 0.62 -24.46
CA VAL A 53 -16.10 0.10 -23.87
C VAL A 53 -16.37 -0.72 -22.61
N ILE A 54 -17.20 -0.19 -21.71
CA ILE A 54 -17.60 -0.90 -20.48
C ILE A 54 -18.39 -2.16 -20.81
N SER A 55 -19.29 -2.08 -21.80
CA SER A 55 -20.07 -3.24 -22.25
C SER A 55 -19.16 -4.34 -22.83
N GLY A 56 -18.15 -3.94 -23.62
CA GLY A 56 -17.12 -4.84 -24.12
C GLY A 56 -16.34 -5.52 -22.99
N PHE A 57 -15.79 -4.75 -22.04
CA PHE A 57 -15.09 -5.34 -20.90
C PHE A 57 -15.97 -6.29 -20.08
N ALA A 58 -17.24 -5.92 -19.86
CA ALA A 58 -18.17 -6.78 -19.14
C ALA A 58 -18.45 -8.12 -19.85
N ALA A 59 -18.26 -8.18 -21.17
CA ALA A 59 -18.36 -9.40 -21.94
C ALA A 59 -17.11 -10.29 -21.75
N VAL A 60 -15.91 -9.74 -21.58
CA VAL A 60 -14.65 -10.52 -21.66
C VAL A 60 -13.87 -10.68 -20.36
N TYR A 61 -14.06 -9.79 -19.38
CA TYR A 61 -13.25 -9.77 -18.16
C TYR A 61 -13.32 -11.05 -17.30
N HIS A 62 -14.32 -11.90 -17.52
CA HIS A 62 -14.55 -13.13 -16.75
C HIS A 62 -13.57 -14.23 -17.15
N HIS A 63 -13.01 -14.17 -18.36
CA HIS A 63 -11.92 -15.04 -18.81
C HIS A 63 -10.60 -14.79 -18.05
N PHE A 64 -10.48 -13.66 -17.35
CA PHE A 64 -9.29 -13.30 -16.57
C PHE A 64 -9.47 -13.55 -15.07
N ASP A 65 -10.68 -13.90 -14.62
CA ASP A 65 -10.95 -14.21 -13.21
C ASP A 65 -10.10 -15.39 -12.72
N PHE A 66 -9.90 -15.49 -11.40
CA PHE A 66 -9.20 -16.62 -10.78
C PHE A 66 -9.93 -17.94 -11.04
N ASP A 67 -11.25 -17.94 -10.85
CA ASP A 67 -12.21 -18.96 -11.27
C ASP A 67 -13.63 -18.37 -11.27
N PRO A 68 -14.65 -19.09 -11.77
CA PRO A 68 -16.03 -18.59 -11.83
C PRO A 68 -16.65 -18.21 -10.47
N HIS A 69 -16.12 -18.72 -9.35
CA HIS A 69 -16.63 -18.44 -8.00
C HIS A 69 -15.91 -17.26 -7.34
N ILE A 70 -14.71 -16.92 -7.81
CA ILE A 70 -13.88 -15.83 -7.29
C ILE A 70 -13.60 -14.85 -8.43
N PRO A 71 -14.58 -13.98 -8.76
CA PRO A 71 -14.50 -13.07 -9.89
C PRO A 71 -13.57 -11.89 -9.58
N ALA A 72 -12.27 -12.08 -9.78
CA ALA A 72 -11.24 -11.11 -9.43
C ALA A 72 -10.18 -10.95 -10.52
N ASN A 73 -10.07 -9.73 -11.05
CA ASN A 73 -9.00 -9.25 -11.92
C ASN A 73 -9.07 -7.72 -12.07
N GLY A 74 -7.99 -7.09 -12.51
CA GLY A 74 -7.91 -5.63 -12.64
C GLY A 74 -8.84 -5.01 -13.69
N TYR A 75 -9.24 -5.71 -14.76
CA TYR A 75 -10.23 -5.17 -15.71
C TYR A 75 -11.59 -4.98 -15.03
N ARG A 76 -12.00 -5.96 -14.22
CA ARG A 76 -13.21 -5.87 -13.39
C ARG A 76 -13.12 -4.72 -12.40
N SER A 77 -11.96 -4.53 -11.78
CA SER A 77 -11.72 -3.42 -10.86
C SER A 77 -11.86 -2.06 -11.55
N LEU A 78 -11.27 -1.88 -12.73
CA LEU A 78 -11.40 -0.63 -13.51
C LEU A 78 -12.86 -0.34 -13.87
N VAL A 79 -13.60 -1.34 -14.39
CA VAL A 79 -15.02 -1.20 -14.69
C VAL A 79 -15.83 -0.84 -13.43
N LYS A 80 -15.52 -1.46 -12.29
CA LYS A 80 -16.16 -1.15 -11.00
C LYS A 80 -15.91 0.30 -10.59
N VAL A 81 -14.68 0.80 -10.72
CA VAL A 81 -14.34 2.20 -10.41
C VAL A 81 -15.09 3.17 -11.32
N VAL A 82 -15.14 2.92 -12.64
CA VAL A 82 -15.90 3.78 -13.56
C VAL A 82 -17.38 3.81 -13.19
N ARG A 83 -17.96 2.64 -12.86
CA ARG A 83 -19.33 2.55 -12.36
C ARG A 83 -19.55 3.37 -11.09
N CYS A 84 -18.64 3.29 -10.12
CA CYS A 84 -18.72 4.08 -8.88
C CYS A 84 -18.72 5.58 -9.17
N CYS A 85 -17.93 6.03 -10.15
CA CYS A 85 -17.86 7.43 -10.58
C CYS A 85 -19.20 7.86 -11.21
N LEU A 86 -19.71 7.08 -12.17
CA LEU A 86 -21.01 7.34 -12.82
C LEU A 86 -22.16 7.38 -11.81
N LEU A 87 -22.19 6.45 -10.84
CA LEU A 87 -23.21 6.43 -9.79
C LEU A 87 -23.13 7.66 -8.87
N HIS A 88 -21.93 8.14 -8.54
CA HIS A 88 -21.75 9.39 -7.81
C HIS A 88 -22.27 10.59 -8.61
N ILE A 89 -21.93 10.67 -9.89
CA ILE A 89 -22.41 11.73 -10.80
C ILE A 89 -23.95 11.72 -10.86
N ILE A 90 -24.57 10.56 -11.06
CA ILE A 90 -26.03 10.41 -11.08
C ILE A 90 -26.65 10.85 -9.75
N HIS A 91 -26.09 10.40 -8.63
CA HIS A 91 -26.57 10.77 -7.30
C HIS A 91 -26.51 12.28 -7.09
N LYS A 92 -25.38 12.90 -7.44
CA LYS A 92 -25.18 14.34 -7.31
C LYS A 92 -26.09 15.13 -8.25
N ALA A 93 -26.24 14.71 -9.49
CA ALA A 93 -27.15 15.33 -10.45
C ALA A 93 -28.61 15.23 -10.01
N ARG A 94 -29.04 14.11 -9.40
CA ARG A 94 -30.38 13.98 -8.79
C ARG A 94 -30.56 14.91 -7.60
N TYR A 95 -29.55 15.06 -6.75
CA TYR A 95 -29.56 16.04 -5.68
C TYR A 95 -29.75 17.47 -6.23
N ILE A 96 -29.03 17.82 -7.31
CA ILE A 96 -29.20 19.10 -8.00
C ILE A 96 -30.62 19.25 -8.51
N THR A 97 -31.17 18.26 -9.22
CA THR A 97 -32.55 18.27 -9.72
C THR A 97 -33.56 18.56 -8.61
N ALA A 98 -33.43 17.89 -7.47
CA ALA A 98 -34.35 18.03 -6.34
C ALA A 98 -34.22 19.37 -5.60
N ASN A 99 -33.01 19.93 -5.54
CA ASN A 99 -32.71 21.09 -4.69
C ASN A 99 -32.49 22.40 -5.46
N ARG A 100 -32.42 22.39 -6.80
CA ARG A 100 -32.10 23.56 -7.65
C ARG A 100 -33.01 24.79 -7.46
N ARG A 101 -34.19 24.63 -6.86
CA ARG A 101 -35.15 25.71 -6.55
C ARG A 101 -35.09 26.19 -5.09
N SER A 102 -34.27 25.56 -4.26
CA SER A 102 -34.11 25.91 -2.84
C SER A 102 -33.27 27.19 -2.68
N ILE A 103 -33.62 28.04 -1.72
CA ILE A 103 -32.85 29.24 -1.36
C ILE A 103 -31.46 28.93 -0.80
N PHE A 104 -31.25 27.71 -0.28
CA PHE A 104 -29.96 27.26 0.24
C PHE A 104 -29.09 26.59 -0.85
N PHE A 105 -29.60 26.47 -2.08
CA PHE A 105 -28.89 25.82 -3.17
C PHE A 105 -27.71 26.67 -3.66
N ARG A 106 -26.50 26.13 -3.54
CA ARG A 106 -25.26 26.80 -3.96
C ARG A 106 -24.84 26.29 -5.34
N VAL A 107 -25.27 26.95 -6.40
CA VAL A 107 -24.98 26.56 -7.80
C VAL A 107 -23.47 26.35 -8.02
N ALA A 108 -22.64 27.31 -7.60
CA ALA A 108 -21.18 27.25 -7.78
C ALA A 108 -20.52 26.05 -7.08
N HIS A 109 -20.98 25.69 -5.87
CA HIS A 109 -20.46 24.54 -5.14
C HIS A 109 -20.82 23.22 -5.84
N ASN A 110 -22.06 23.10 -6.31
CA ASN A 110 -22.51 21.91 -7.04
C ASN A 110 -21.82 21.79 -8.42
N ALA A 111 -21.59 22.91 -9.10
CA ALA A 111 -20.81 22.94 -10.34
C ALA A 111 -19.39 22.42 -10.11
N GLY A 112 -18.69 22.90 -9.07
CA GLY A 112 -17.35 22.41 -8.73
C GLY A 112 -17.29 20.92 -8.41
N GLU A 113 -18.32 20.36 -7.74
CA GLU A 113 -18.39 18.91 -7.52
C GLU A 113 -18.59 18.12 -8.82
N MET A 114 -19.48 18.58 -9.71
CA MET A 114 -19.71 17.93 -11.00
C MET A 114 -18.46 18.01 -11.90
N GLU A 115 -17.74 19.13 -11.89
CA GLU A 115 -16.49 19.32 -12.64
C GLU A 115 -15.38 18.39 -12.14
N ALA A 116 -15.20 18.27 -10.82
CA ALA A 116 -14.22 17.36 -10.25
C ALA A 116 -14.47 15.90 -10.69
N TYR A 117 -15.73 15.45 -10.64
CA TYR A 117 -16.09 14.10 -11.12
C TYR A 117 -16.04 13.96 -12.64
N CYS A 118 -16.25 15.04 -13.41
CA CYS A 118 -16.04 15.03 -14.86
C CYS A 118 -14.56 14.84 -15.20
N SER A 119 -13.66 15.55 -14.52
CA SER A 119 -12.21 15.36 -14.67
C SER A 119 -11.78 13.95 -14.29
N ALA A 120 -12.31 13.40 -13.20
CA ALA A 120 -12.08 12.01 -12.82
C ALA A 120 -12.59 11.05 -13.89
N LEU A 121 -13.79 11.26 -14.44
CA LEU A 121 -14.37 10.43 -15.50
C LEU A 121 -13.53 10.49 -16.80
N CYS A 122 -12.98 11.65 -17.15
CA CYS A 122 -12.04 11.81 -18.26
C CYS A 122 -10.79 10.93 -18.08
N GLN A 123 -10.17 10.97 -16.90
CA GLN A 123 -8.99 10.14 -16.62
C GLN A 123 -9.34 8.65 -16.56
N LEU A 124 -10.50 8.28 -16.01
CA LEU A 124 -10.98 6.88 -16.03
C LEU A 124 -11.21 6.37 -17.46
N ARG A 125 -11.71 7.22 -18.37
CA ARG A 125 -11.81 6.89 -19.80
C ARG A 125 -10.44 6.63 -20.42
N ALA A 126 -9.44 7.44 -20.10
CA ALA A 126 -8.07 7.19 -20.55
C ALA A 126 -7.50 5.87 -20.02
N LEU A 127 -7.72 5.55 -18.73
CA LEU A 127 -7.29 4.27 -18.16
C LEU A 127 -7.95 3.06 -18.85
N LEU A 128 -9.23 3.15 -19.22
CA LEU A 128 -9.90 2.08 -19.96
C LEU A 128 -9.35 1.91 -21.38
N TYR A 129 -8.95 2.98 -22.07
CA TYR A 129 -8.28 2.87 -23.36
C TYR A 129 -6.92 2.17 -23.24
N LEU A 130 -6.12 2.52 -22.21
CA LEU A 130 -4.88 1.81 -21.91
C LEU A 130 -5.15 0.32 -21.61
N ALA A 131 -6.22 0.01 -20.88
CA ALA A 131 -6.62 -1.36 -20.62
C ALA A 131 -7.04 -2.11 -21.90
N GLN A 132 -7.73 -1.46 -22.86
CA GLN A 132 -8.09 -2.09 -24.14
C GLN A 132 -6.86 -2.43 -24.98
N ARG A 133 -5.80 -1.61 -24.89
CA ARG A 133 -4.50 -1.91 -25.51
C ARG A 133 -3.81 -3.10 -24.82
N MET A 134 -3.83 -3.16 -23.49
CA MET A 134 -3.31 -4.33 -22.77
C MET A 134 -4.06 -5.61 -23.17
N LEU A 135 -5.37 -5.52 -23.41
CA LEU A 135 -6.19 -6.67 -23.82
C LEU A 135 -5.81 -7.19 -25.21
N HIS A 136 -5.38 -6.31 -26.12
CA HIS A 136 -4.89 -6.69 -27.45
C HIS A 136 -3.62 -7.55 -27.36
N ASP A 137 -2.68 -7.15 -26.50
CA ASP A 137 -1.37 -7.80 -26.40
C ASP A 137 -1.38 -9.01 -25.45
N ASN A 138 -2.33 -9.08 -24.51
CA ASN A 138 -2.43 -10.17 -23.54
C ASN A 138 -2.96 -11.46 -24.15
N SER A 139 -2.32 -12.58 -23.80
CA SER A 139 -2.87 -13.90 -24.05
C SER A 139 -4.01 -14.22 -23.08
N GLN A 140 -4.89 -15.14 -23.49
CA GLN A 140 -6.07 -15.53 -22.72
C GLN A 140 -5.69 -15.91 -21.27
N GLY A 141 -6.36 -15.28 -20.30
CA GLY A 141 -6.17 -15.56 -18.88
C GLY A 141 -4.92 -14.97 -18.23
N ASN A 142 -4.02 -14.33 -18.99
CA ASN A 142 -2.83 -13.63 -18.49
C ASN A 142 -3.12 -12.14 -18.24
N LEU A 143 -2.66 -11.63 -17.10
CA LEU A 143 -2.86 -10.23 -16.67
C LEU A 143 -1.61 -9.36 -16.82
N PHE A 144 -0.45 -9.98 -17.00
CA PHE A 144 0.81 -9.32 -17.36
C PHE A 144 1.19 -9.74 -18.78
N PHE A 145 2.05 -8.95 -19.43
CA PHE A 145 2.56 -9.20 -20.78
C PHE A 145 4.07 -9.46 -20.76
N GLN A 146 4.58 -10.13 -21.80
CA GLN A 146 6.02 -10.20 -22.08
C GLN A 146 6.42 -8.89 -22.76
N ASP A 147 7.48 -8.24 -22.25
CA ASP A 147 7.90 -6.88 -22.62
C ASP A 147 8.48 -6.73 -24.05
N GLU A 148 8.11 -7.63 -24.98
CA GLU A 148 8.59 -7.59 -26.37
C GLU A 148 7.97 -6.44 -27.19
N SER A 149 6.80 -5.91 -26.79
CA SER A 149 6.07 -4.87 -27.54
C SER A 149 6.37 -3.42 -27.10
N GLY A 150 7.18 -3.20 -26.06
CA GLY A 150 7.45 -1.86 -25.50
C GLY A 150 6.29 -1.21 -24.74
N LEU A 151 5.20 -1.97 -24.49
CA LEU A 151 3.99 -1.48 -23.83
C LEU A 151 4.24 -0.97 -22.40
N SER A 152 5.20 -1.54 -21.66
CA SER A 152 5.59 -1.04 -20.33
C SER A 152 6.12 0.40 -20.39
N GLN A 153 6.92 0.73 -21.40
CA GLN A 153 7.49 2.06 -21.55
C GLN A 153 6.42 3.08 -21.96
N SER A 154 5.54 2.70 -22.89
CA SER A 154 4.36 3.47 -23.29
C SER A 154 3.45 3.74 -22.09
N PHE A 155 3.15 2.73 -21.28
CA PHE A 155 2.39 2.86 -20.04
C PHE A 155 3.03 3.85 -19.06
N ILE A 156 4.34 3.73 -18.78
CA ILE A 156 5.03 4.63 -17.85
C ILE A 156 5.02 6.07 -18.37
N ARG A 157 5.22 6.27 -19.67
CA ARG A 157 5.20 7.59 -20.32
C ARG A 157 3.82 8.25 -20.23
N GLU A 158 2.75 7.51 -20.51
CA GLU A 158 1.41 8.06 -20.38
C GLU A 158 1.05 8.31 -18.92
N TYR A 159 1.32 7.35 -18.05
CA TYR A 159 1.06 7.50 -16.62
C TYR A 159 1.75 8.73 -16.02
N SER A 160 3.03 8.94 -16.35
CA SER A 160 3.82 10.05 -15.81
C SER A 160 3.23 11.40 -16.22
N SER A 161 2.72 11.51 -17.45
CA SER A 161 2.15 12.74 -18.00
C SER A 161 0.67 12.97 -17.68
N MET A 162 -0.09 11.96 -17.25
CA MET A 162 -1.50 12.11 -16.88
C MET A 162 -1.69 12.92 -15.60
N HIS A 163 -2.71 13.79 -15.59
CA HIS A 163 -3.16 14.54 -14.41
C HIS A 163 -3.78 13.62 -13.35
N LYS A 164 -3.29 13.73 -12.12
CA LYS A 164 -3.64 12.84 -10.99
C LYS A 164 -4.46 13.57 -9.93
N GLY A 165 -4.30 14.89 -9.81
CA GLY A 165 -4.90 15.71 -8.75
C GLY A 165 -6.42 15.59 -8.63
N CYS A 166 -7.12 15.35 -9.75
CA CYS A 166 -8.57 15.13 -9.76
C CYS A 166 -9.05 14.00 -8.83
N PHE A 167 -8.24 12.97 -8.56
CA PHE A 167 -8.59 11.88 -7.65
C PHE A 167 -8.34 12.20 -6.18
N TYR A 168 -7.47 13.17 -5.87
CA TYR A 168 -7.03 13.46 -4.49
C TYR A 168 -7.71 14.71 -3.90
N GLY A 169 -8.50 15.41 -4.71
CA GLY A 169 -9.40 16.48 -4.29
C GLY A 169 -10.76 15.98 -3.82
N ARG A 170 -11.85 16.47 -4.43
CA ARG A 170 -13.23 16.09 -4.05
C ARG A 170 -13.55 14.62 -4.28
N CYS A 171 -12.89 13.98 -5.23
CA CYS A 171 -13.10 12.59 -5.56
C CYS A 171 -12.35 11.61 -4.64
N LEU A 172 -11.61 12.08 -3.62
CA LEU A 172 -10.76 11.20 -2.81
C LEU A 172 -11.54 10.02 -2.20
N GLY A 173 -11.15 8.82 -2.62
CA GLY A 173 -11.69 7.55 -2.13
C GLY A 173 -13.13 7.26 -2.52
N PHE A 174 -13.66 7.88 -3.59
CA PHE A 174 -15.03 7.66 -4.05
C PHE A 174 -15.34 6.18 -4.38
N GLN A 175 -14.31 5.41 -4.73
CA GLN A 175 -14.38 4.00 -5.08
C GLN A 175 -14.44 3.07 -3.86
N PHE A 176 -14.01 3.56 -2.68
CA PHE A 176 -14.01 2.79 -1.45
C PHE A 176 -15.29 3.01 -0.64
N SER A 177 -15.48 2.15 0.35
CA SER A 177 -16.60 2.26 1.29
C SER A 177 -16.61 3.63 1.99
N PRO A 178 -17.78 4.27 2.19
CA PRO A 178 -17.88 5.55 2.90
C PRO A 178 -17.19 5.58 4.27
N ALA A 179 -17.11 4.45 4.99
CA ALA A 179 -16.54 4.39 6.33
C ALA A 179 -15.01 4.63 6.37
N ILE A 180 -14.28 4.33 5.29
CA ILE A 180 -12.82 4.50 5.24
C ILE A 180 -12.38 5.85 4.67
N ARG A 181 -13.28 6.57 3.97
CA ARG A 181 -12.97 7.85 3.33
C ARG A 181 -12.41 8.90 4.30
N PRO A 182 -12.94 9.08 5.53
CA PRO A 182 -12.37 10.02 6.49
C PRO A 182 -10.92 9.69 6.87
N CYS A 183 -10.59 8.40 6.98
CA CYS A 183 -9.22 7.95 7.24
C CYS A 183 -8.31 8.28 6.05
N LEU A 184 -8.74 7.98 4.82
CA LEU A 184 -7.99 8.30 3.61
C LEU A 184 -7.78 9.81 3.43
N GLN A 185 -8.79 10.62 3.71
CA GLN A 185 -8.69 12.08 3.73
C GLN A 185 -7.67 12.57 4.76
N THR A 186 -7.67 12.00 5.97
CA THR A 186 -6.70 12.32 7.01
C THR A 186 -5.27 11.99 6.56
N ILE A 187 -5.06 10.83 5.93
CA ILE A 187 -3.77 10.42 5.39
C ILE A 187 -3.31 11.38 4.29
N ALA A 188 -4.18 11.72 3.33
CA ALA A 188 -3.85 12.64 2.25
C ALA A 188 -3.51 14.05 2.74
N ILE A 189 -4.29 14.59 3.69
CA ILE A 189 -4.01 15.88 4.32
C ILE A 189 -2.68 15.84 5.07
N GLY A 190 -2.45 14.79 5.86
CA GLY A 190 -1.20 14.59 6.60
C GLY A 190 0.02 14.51 5.66
N LEU A 191 -0.11 13.79 4.55
CA LEU A 191 0.94 13.65 3.55
C LEU A 191 1.29 14.98 2.90
N VAL A 192 0.28 15.73 2.49
CA VAL A 192 0.48 17.03 1.84
C VAL A 192 1.09 18.04 2.82
N ALA A 193 0.57 18.12 4.04
CA ALA A 193 1.11 19.01 5.07
C ALA A 193 2.55 18.65 5.45
N PHE A 194 2.86 17.36 5.57
CA PHE A 194 4.21 16.87 5.84
C PHE A 194 5.17 17.17 4.68
N GLY A 195 4.73 16.95 3.43
CA GLY A 195 5.51 17.24 2.21
C GLY A 195 5.82 18.72 2.01
N GLU A 196 4.90 19.63 2.35
CA GLU A 196 5.14 21.07 2.30
C GLU A 196 6.30 21.47 3.24
N ASN A 197 6.33 20.90 4.45
CA ASN A 197 7.33 21.22 5.46
C ASN A 197 8.67 20.50 5.23
N TYR A 198 8.66 19.29 4.67
CA TYR A 198 9.87 18.54 4.33
C TYR A 198 10.77 19.30 3.35
N ARG A 199 10.20 19.91 2.30
CA ARG A 199 10.97 20.69 1.31
C ARG A 199 11.55 22.01 1.85
N ARG A 200 11.03 22.53 2.98
CA ARG A 200 11.52 23.77 3.61
C ARG A 200 12.76 23.57 4.50
N HIS A 201 13.47 22.44 4.38
CA HIS A 201 14.73 22.11 5.08
C HIS A 201 14.66 22.06 6.61
N GLN A 202 13.46 21.94 7.21
CA GLN A 202 13.34 21.67 8.65
C GLN A 202 13.45 20.15 8.89
N SER A 203 14.65 19.59 8.88
CA SER A 203 14.86 18.19 9.25
C SER A 203 14.77 18.02 10.77
N GLY A 204 13.56 17.93 11.32
CA GLY A 204 13.37 17.68 12.75
C GLY A 204 11.93 17.42 13.20
N ILE A 205 11.78 16.95 14.44
CA ILE A 205 10.51 16.66 15.14
C ILE A 205 9.54 17.87 15.14
N GLY A 206 10.06 19.10 14.96
CA GLY A 206 9.27 20.31 14.78
C GLY A 206 8.37 20.32 13.54
N VAL A 207 8.69 19.53 12.50
CA VAL A 207 7.87 19.41 11.28
C VAL A 207 6.56 18.67 11.52
N ALA A 208 6.54 17.64 12.37
CA ALA A 208 5.31 16.93 12.67
C ALA A 208 4.31 17.86 13.39
N ALA A 209 4.78 18.63 14.38
CA ALA A 209 3.95 19.57 15.13
C ALA A 209 3.48 20.78 14.28
N SER A 210 4.33 21.34 13.41
CA SER A 210 3.96 22.45 12.54
C SER A 210 3.03 22.04 11.38
N SER A 211 3.14 20.80 10.89
CA SER A 211 2.25 20.22 9.85
C SER A 211 0.79 20.16 10.30
N PHE A 212 0.53 19.97 11.60
CA PHE A 212 -0.85 20.03 12.12
C PHE A 212 -1.47 21.42 11.98
N PHE A 213 -0.68 22.50 12.10
CA PHE A 213 -1.17 23.87 11.93
C PHE A 213 -1.38 24.27 10.46
N THR A 214 -0.59 23.73 9.52
CA THR A 214 -0.76 23.98 8.08
C THR A 214 -1.80 23.06 7.43
N SER A 215 -2.25 22.00 8.10
CA SER A 215 -3.22 21.03 7.58
C SER A 215 -4.61 21.60 7.26
N GLY A 216 -5.01 22.67 7.96
CA GLY A 216 -6.37 23.23 7.87
C GLY A 216 -6.75 23.71 6.47
N LYS A 217 -5.83 24.31 5.71
CA LYS A 217 -6.13 24.76 4.33
C LYS A 217 -6.44 23.59 3.38
N TYR A 218 -5.80 22.44 3.58
CA TYR A 218 -6.03 21.23 2.76
C TYR A 218 -7.30 20.46 3.17
N ALA A 219 -7.80 20.69 4.38
CA ALA A 219 -9.12 20.24 4.79
C ALA A 219 -10.23 21.12 4.19
N ILE A 220 -10.00 22.44 4.11
CA ILE A 220 -10.96 23.44 3.64
C ILE A 220 -11.05 23.47 2.10
N ASP A 221 -9.92 23.34 1.41
CA ASP A 221 -9.82 23.39 -0.04
C ASP A 221 -9.37 22.03 -0.62
N PRO A 222 -10.33 21.20 -1.09
CA PRO A 222 -10.02 19.92 -1.69
C PRO A 222 -9.22 20.03 -3.00
N GLU A 223 -9.44 21.06 -3.83
CA GLU A 223 -8.74 21.15 -5.11
C GLU A 223 -7.26 21.48 -4.89
N LEU A 224 -6.98 22.38 -3.94
CA LEU A 224 -5.62 22.65 -3.48
C LEU A 224 -4.97 21.39 -2.89
N ARG A 225 -5.70 20.57 -2.13
CA ARG A 225 -5.19 19.29 -1.65
C ARG A 225 -4.83 18.37 -2.81
N GLY A 226 -5.69 18.27 -3.83
CA GLY A 226 -5.47 17.42 -4.99
C GLY A 226 -4.22 17.81 -5.79
N SER A 227 -4.08 19.09 -6.11
CA SER A 227 -2.92 19.60 -6.85
C SER A 227 -1.62 19.45 -6.06
N GLU A 228 -1.64 19.74 -4.76
CA GLU A 228 -0.46 19.57 -3.91
C GLU A 228 -0.09 18.10 -3.69
N PHE A 229 -1.08 17.21 -3.57
CA PHE A 229 -0.83 15.77 -3.49
C PHE A 229 -0.09 15.29 -4.73
N GLU A 230 -0.54 15.68 -5.92
CA GLU A 230 0.13 15.36 -7.18
C GLU A 230 1.56 15.94 -7.22
N ARG A 231 1.73 17.22 -6.90
CA ARG A 231 3.02 17.93 -6.87
C ARG A 231 4.05 17.27 -5.93
N ILE A 232 3.56 16.80 -4.78
CA ILE A 232 4.35 16.17 -3.74
C ILE A 232 4.71 14.75 -4.20
N THR A 233 3.74 13.89 -4.48
CA THR A 233 3.97 12.46 -4.77
C THR A 233 4.79 12.16 -6.03
N GLN A 234 4.86 13.08 -6.99
CA GLN A 234 5.65 12.89 -8.20
C GLN A 234 7.18 13.06 -8.00
N ASN A 235 7.61 13.82 -6.97
CA ASN A 235 8.99 14.34 -6.88
C ASN A 235 9.67 14.06 -5.53
N LEU A 236 9.21 13.06 -4.78
CA LEU A 236 9.78 12.71 -3.48
C LEU A 236 10.72 11.51 -3.56
N ASP A 237 11.72 11.53 -2.69
CA ASP A 237 12.68 10.46 -2.51
C ASP A 237 12.16 9.38 -1.55
N VAL A 238 12.88 8.25 -1.49
CA VAL A 238 12.57 7.14 -0.58
C VAL A 238 12.63 7.59 0.89
N HIS A 239 13.52 8.52 1.23
CA HIS A 239 13.68 9.05 2.59
C HIS A 239 12.44 9.77 3.10
N PHE A 240 11.76 10.53 2.24
CA PHE A 240 10.48 11.14 2.57
C PHE A 240 9.47 10.08 2.96
N TRP A 241 9.28 9.05 2.12
CA TRP A 241 8.28 8.00 2.36
C TRP A 241 8.57 7.20 3.61
N LYS A 242 9.84 6.86 3.82
CA LYS A 242 10.33 6.24 5.05
C LYS A 242 9.99 7.09 6.27
N THR A 243 10.28 8.40 6.22
CA THR A 243 10.00 9.30 7.34
C THR A 243 8.50 9.43 7.57
N PHE A 244 7.71 9.63 6.51
CA PHE A 244 6.26 9.83 6.56
C PHE A 244 5.54 8.59 7.12
N TRP A 245 5.81 7.40 6.62
CA TRP A 245 5.18 6.18 7.12
C TRP A 245 5.57 5.88 8.57
N ASN A 246 6.79 6.22 8.97
CA ASN A 246 7.24 6.12 10.36
C ASN A 246 6.65 7.22 11.27
N VAL A 247 6.00 8.27 10.75
CA VAL A 247 5.27 9.25 11.60
C VAL A 247 4.17 8.57 12.40
N THR A 248 3.55 7.50 11.88
CA THR A 248 2.57 6.71 12.64
C THR A 248 3.14 6.11 13.93
N GLU A 249 4.46 5.96 14.01
CA GLU A 249 5.16 5.45 15.20
C GLU A 249 5.51 6.54 16.22
N THR A 250 5.24 7.82 15.92
CA THR A 250 5.47 8.92 16.86
C THR A 250 4.67 8.67 18.14
N GLU A 251 5.23 9.00 19.31
CA GLU A 251 4.61 8.72 20.62
C GLU A 251 3.16 9.22 20.74
N VAL A 252 2.82 10.34 20.07
CA VAL A 252 1.47 10.92 20.09
C VAL A 252 0.44 10.02 19.37
N LEU A 253 0.75 9.55 18.16
CA LEU A 253 -0.18 8.72 17.37
C LEU A 253 -0.21 7.28 17.86
N SER A 254 0.95 6.74 18.25
CA SER A 254 1.02 5.41 18.87
C SER A 254 0.30 5.35 20.21
N SER A 255 0.28 6.43 21.00
CA SER A 255 -0.51 6.53 22.23
C SER A 255 -2.01 6.46 21.94
N LEU A 256 -2.53 7.22 20.98
CA LEU A 256 -3.94 7.18 20.57
C LEU A 256 -4.36 5.80 20.03
N ALA A 257 -3.51 5.17 19.21
CA ALA A 257 -3.74 3.81 18.72
C ALA A 257 -3.67 2.77 19.86
N SER A 258 -2.81 2.99 20.86
CA SER A 258 -2.68 2.10 22.02
C SER A 258 -3.89 2.14 22.95
N MET A 259 -4.57 3.29 23.06
CA MET A 259 -5.75 3.47 23.92
C MET A 259 -6.96 2.62 23.49
N THR A 260 -7.07 2.32 22.19
CA THR A 260 -8.16 1.50 21.63
C THR A 260 -7.72 0.07 21.32
N SER A 261 -6.44 -0.24 21.48
CA SER A 261 -5.86 -1.54 21.17
C SER A 261 -6.15 -2.58 22.27
N THR A 262 -6.35 -3.83 21.85
CA THR A 262 -6.39 -4.99 22.76
C THR A 262 -5.18 -4.97 23.70
N THR A 263 -5.40 -5.20 24.99
CA THR A 263 -4.30 -5.37 25.95
C THR A 263 -3.81 -6.82 25.95
N VAL A 264 -2.49 -7.01 26.08
CA VAL A 264 -1.85 -8.33 26.06
C VAL A 264 -0.92 -8.48 27.27
N LYS A 265 -0.74 -9.71 27.77
CA LYS A 265 0.15 -9.98 28.92
C LYS A 265 1.63 -10.00 28.52
N VAL A 266 1.94 -10.31 27.27
CA VAL A 266 3.31 -10.29 26.72
C VAL A 266 3.36 -9.41 25.48
N ASN A 267 4.22 -8.40 25.53
CA ASN A 267 4.65 -7.60 24.39
C ASN A 267 6.11 -7.20 24.64
N ARG A 268 7.05 -7.99 24.09
CA ARG A 268 8.48 -7.90 24.39
C ARG A 268 9.25 -7.71 23.09
N ALA A 269 10.01 -6.62 22.99
CA ALA A 269 10.98 -6.46 21.92
C ALA A 269 12.25 -7.24 22.28
N LEU A 270 12.74 -8.06 21.36
CA LEU A 270 13.86 -8.98 21.51
C LEU A 270 14.97 -8.60 20.52
N SER A 271 16.22 -8.81 20.93
CA SER A 271 17.41 -8.65 20.10
C SER A 271 18.20 -9.96 20.10
N VAL A 272 18.01 -10.78 19.08
CA VAL A 272 18.65 -12.09 18.98
C VAL A 272 20.06 -11.96 18.42
N PRO A 273 21.10 -12.49 19.09
CA PRO A 273 22.47 -12.35 18.65
C PRO A 273 22.72 -13.12 17.32
N PRO A 274 23.61 -12.62 16.45
CA PRO A 274 23.90 -13.23 15.15
C PRO A 274 24.91 -14.37 15.28
N VAL A 275 24.53 -15.45 15.96
CA VAL A 275 25.38 -16.61 16.22
C VAL A 275 24.87 -17.80 15.40
N PRO A 276 25.73 -18.48 14.63
CA PRO A 276 25.30 -19.65 13.87
C PRO A 276 24.77 -20.75 14.79
N PHE A 277 23.77 -21.49 14.31
CA PHE A 277 23.23 -22.62 15.04
C PHE A 277 22.75 -23.73 14.12
N ASP A 278 22.76 -24.96 14.62
CA ASP A 278 22.30 -26.12 13.88
C ASP A 278 20.80 -26.37 14.09
N LEU A 279 20.13 -26.78 13.00
CA LEU A 279 18.78 -27.32 12.99
C LEU A 279 18.75 -28.71 12.36
N PRO A 280 17.89 -29.63 12.83
CA PRO A 280 17.72 -30.92 12.17
C PRO A 280 17.12 -30.75 10.77
N LEU A 281 17.60 -31.55 9.81
CA LEU A 281 17.02 -31.63 8.48
C LEU A 281 15.63 -32.26 8.55
N ALA A 282 14.70 -31.74 7.74
CA ALA A 282 13.32 -32.23 7.66
C ALA A 282 13.25 -33.68 7.18
N ALA A 283 14.11 -34.07 6.23
CA ALA A 283 14.15 -35.43 5.69
C ALA A 283 14.76 -36.46 6.67
N ASN A 284 15.67 -36.03 7.56
CA ASN A 284 16.33 -36.89 8.52
C ASN A 284 16.78 -36.11 9.76
N HIS A 285 16.09 -36.34 10.88
CA HIS A 285 16.36 -35.65 12.15
C HIS A 285 17.71 -36.00 12.80
N ARG A 286 18.46 -37.00 12.29
CA ARG A 286 19.81 -37.34 12.76
C ARG A 286 20.90 -36.48 12.14
N THR A 287 20.59 -35.80 11.05
CA THR A 287 21.50 -34.90 10.33
C THR A 287 21.03 -33.47 10.52
N SER A 288 21.96 -32.53 10.64
CA SER A 288 21.66 -31.13 10.84
C SER A 288 22.25 -30.25 9.74
N VAL A 289 21.66 -29.08 9.59
CA VAL A 289 22.15 -27.98 8.76
C VAL A 289 22.47 -26.79 9.65
N THR A 290 23.62 -26.16 9.42
CA THR A 290 24.02 -24.94 10.12
C THR A 290 23.34 -23.73 9.46
N ILE A 291 22.63 -22.95 10.26
CA ILE A 291 22.01 -21.70 9.86
C ILE A 291 23.01 -20.57 10.09
N PRO A 292 23.54 -19.94 9.03
CA PRO A 292 24.47 -18.83 9.19
C PRO A 292 23.73 -17.54 9.62
N PRO A 293 24.40 -16.64 10.36
CA PRO A 293 23.84 -15.33 10.65
C PRO A 293 23.66 -14.50 9.36
N PRO A 294 22.65 -13.63 9.28
CA PRO A 294 22.47 -12.67 8.19
C PRO A 294 23.70 -11.77 8.08
N SER A 295 24.19 -11.53 6.87
CA SER A 295 25.44 -10.79 6.66
C SER A 295 25.41 -9.85 5.46
N ALA A 296 24.43 -9.99 4.56
CA ALA A 296 24.33 -9.15 3.37
C ALA A 296 24.30 -7.64 3.74
N HIS A 297 25.07 -6.85 2.98
CA HIS A 297 25.18 -5.37 3.00
C HIS A 297 25.73 -4.73 4.29
N ILE A 298 25.26 -5.12 5.47
CA ILE A 298 25.58 -4.47 6.75
C ILE A 298 26.33 -5.39 7.73
N GLY A 299 26.82 -6.55 7.29
CA GLY A 299 27.54 -7.52 8.12
C GLY A 299 26.66 -8.21 9.18
N SER A 300 27.26 -9.07 10.00
CA SER A 300 26.54 -9.81 11.03
C SER A 300 26.06 -8.89 12.15
N ALA A 301 24.74 -8.74 12.30
CA ALA A 301 24.12 -7.89 13.30
C ALA A 301 22.94 -8.60 13.99
N PRO A 302 22.61 -8.26 15.26
CA PRO A 302 21.50 -8.88 15.96
C PRO A 302 20.16 -8.69 15.24
N VAL A 303 19.39 -9.77 15.12
CA VAL A 303 18.06 -9.75 14.49
C VAL A 303 17.04 -9.27 15.50
N GLN A 304 16.32 -8.22 15.15
CA GLN A 304 15.30 -7.61 15.99
C GLN A 304 13.94 -8.28 15.75
N MET A 305 13.15 -8.47 16.80
CA MET A 305 11.82 -9.07 16.71
C MET A 305 10.96 -8.69 17.92
N ARG A 306 9.65 -8.93 17.86
CA ARG A 306 8.69 -8.66 18.92
C ARG A 306 7.84 -9.88 19.20
N LEU A 307 7.84 -10.33 20.45
CA LEU A 307 6.96 -11.39 20.94
C LEU A 307 5.69 -10.78 21.53
N ILE A 308 4.54 -11.16 20.97
CA ILE A 308 3.20 -10.75 21.41
C ILE A 308 2.44 -12.00 21.85
N SER A 309 1.88 -12.00 23.06
CA SER A 309 1.00 -13.06 23.55
C SER A 309 -0.09 -12.48 24.44
N TYR A 310 -1.35 -12.73 24.07
CA TYR A 310 -2.50 -12.29 24.86
C TYR A 310 -2.44 -12.82 26.30
N ASP A 311 -2.17 -14.12 26.43
CA ASP A 311 -1.90 -14.77 27.71
C ASP A 311 -0.41 -15.04 27.93
N LEU A 312 0.03 -14.97 29.19
CA LEU A 312 1.37 -15.41 29.58
C LEU A 312 1.43 -16.93 29.52
N ARG A 313 2.33 -17.47 28.71
CA ARG A 313 2.59 -18.90 28.57
C ARG A 313 3.93 -19.28 29.18
N GLU A 314 4.07 -20.55 29.54
CA GLU A 314 5.33 -21.11 30.05
C GLU A 314 6.53 -20.76 29.15
N GLY A 315 7.64 -20.34 29.77
CA GLY A 315 8.88 -19.95 29.08
C GLY A 315 8.99 -18.47 28.70
N GLN A 316 7.85 -17.78 28.54
CA GLN A 316 7.81 -16.36 28.14
C GLN A 316 8.20 -15.37 29.25
N ASP A 317 8.38 -15.87 30.47
CA ASP A 317 8.90 -15.15 31.63
C ASP A 317 10.30 -15.60 32.05
N SER A 318 10.95 -16.48 31.27
CA SER A 318 12.28 -17.02 31.58
C SER A 318 13.37 -15.95 31.61
N GLU A 319 14.39 -16.15 32.45
CA GLU A 319 15.57 -15.28 32.51
C GLU A 319 16.30 -15.19 31.15
N THR A 320 16.32 -16.29 30.39
CA THR A 320 16.91 -16.35 29.06
C THR A 320 16.17 -15.45 28.06
N LEU A 321 14.84 -15.42 28.07
CA LEU A 321 14.10 -14.49 27.21
C LEU A 321 14.24 -13.04 27.69
N GLN A 322 14.32 -12.82 29.00
CA GLN A 322 14.55 -11.49 29.58
C GLN A 322 15.92 -10.94 29.19
N SER A 323 16.97 -11.76 29.11
CA SER A 323 18.31 -11.31 28.69
C SER A 323 18.37 -10.90 27.21
N LEU A 324 17.47 -11.44 26.38
CA LEU A 324 17.28 -11.04 24.99
C LEU A 324 16.37 -9.81 24.83
N THR A 325 15.65 -9.42 25.89
CA THR A 325 14.69 -8.31 25.83
C THR A 325 15.43 -6.97 25.82
N ARG A 326 15.09 -6.11 24.86
CA ARG A 326 15.57 -4.73 24.78
C ARG A 326 14.64 -3.79 25.54
N SER A 327 15.22 -2.78 26.20
CA SER A 327 14.45 -1.70 26.82
C SER A 327 13.93 -0.76 25.74
N GLU A 328 12.63 -0.74 25.52
CA GLU A 328 11.97 0.32 24.76
C GLU A 328 11.59 1.42 25.75
N GLY A 329 12.00 2.67 25.50
CA GLY A 329 11.90 3.81 26.43
C GLY A 329 10.48 4.29 26.78
N GLY A 330 9.49 3.42 26.89
CA GLY A 330 8.16 3.67 27.43
C GLY A 330 7.94 2.90 28.73
N ALA A 331 7.00 3.37 29.56
CA ALA A 331 6.78 2.86 30.92
C ALA A 331 6.83 1.33 30.99
N ILE A 332 7.70 0.82 31.86
CA ILE A 332 7.73 -0.57 32.28
C ILE A 332 6.28 -0.92 32.67
N SER A 333 5.59 -1.76 31.88
CA SER A 333 4.35 -2.36 32.35
C SER A 333 4.73 -3.42 33.39
N LEU A 334 5.13 -2.93 34.56
CA LEU A 334 5.22 -3.68 35.80
C LEU A 334 3.78 -3.95 36.25
N SER A 335 3.09 -4.84 35.53
CA SER A 335 1.92 -5.54 36.04
C SER A 335 2.34 -6.84 36.73
N LEU A 336 3.49 -6.84 37.40
CA LEU A 336 3.89 -7.87 38.37
C LEU A 336 3.27 -7.51 39.72
N GLY A 337 1.94 -7.63 39.82
CA GLY A 337 1.19 -7.33 41.04
C GLY A 337 0.02 -8.28 41.35
N LEU A 338 -0.43 -9.07 40.37
CA LEU A 338 -1.43 -10.11 40.59
C LEU A 338 -0.90 -11.41 40.01
N LYS A 339 -1.10 -12.54 40.71
CA LYS A 339 -0.69 -13.89 40.29
C LYS A 339 -1.23 -14.18 38.88
N THR A 340 -0.46 -13.85 37.85
CA THR A 340 -0.81 -14.13 36.46
C THR A 340 -0.74 -15.63 36.28
N LYS A 341 -1.91 -16.27 36.11
CA LYS A 341 -1.99 -17.70 35.80
C LYS A 341 -1.23 -17.94 34.50
N ARG A 342 -0.13 -18.70 34.58
CA ARG A 342 0.63 -19.19 33.42
C ARG A 342 -0.19 -20.26 32.71
N LEU A 343 -0.37 -20.10 31.41
CA LEU A 343 -0.95 -21.11 30.56
C LEU A 343 0.15 -22.06 30.04
N PRO A 344 -0.20 -23.31 29.68
CA PRO A 344 0.75 -24.19 29.00
C PRO A 344 1.19 -23.61 27.65
N PRO A 345 2.29 -24.10 27.06
CA PRO A 345 2.71 -23.73 25.72
C PRO A 345 1.59 -23.94 24.68
N SER A 346 1.47 -23.03 23.72
CA SER A 346 0.57 -23.17 22.58
C SER A 346 1.03 -24.28 21.64
N PRO A 347 0.15 -25.09 21.03
CA PRO A 347 0.56 -26.00 19.97
C PRO A 347 0.97 -25.26 18.67
N CYS A 348 0.62 -23.97 18.57
CA CYS A 348 0.84 -23.16 17.38
C CYS A 348 1.62 -21.87 17.68
N LEU A 349 2.53 -21.49 16.78
CA LEU A 349 3.17 -20.17 16.71
C LEU A 349 2.81 -19.49 15.38
N LEU A 350 2.51 -18.20 15.42
CA LEU A 350 2.45 -17.38 14.22
C LEU A 350 3.72 -16.54 14.11
N VAL A 351 4.50 -16.72 13.04
CA VAL A 351 5.63 -15.82 12.72
C VAL A 351 5.12 -14.79 11.72
N HIS A 352 5.32 -13.52 12.05
CA HIS A 352 4.81 -12.39 11.30
C HIS A 352 5.93 -11.57 10.66
N PHE A 353 5.76 -11.18 9.41
CA PHE A 353 6.61 -10.23 8.70
C PHE A 353 5.76 -9.03 8.29
N HIS A 354 6.19 -7.82 8.66
CA HIS A 354 5.40 -6.61 8.46
C HIS A 354 5.45 -6.09 7.02
N GLY A 355 4.46 -5.29 6.63
CA GLY A 355 4.46 -4.50 5.40
C GLY A 355 5.36 -3.25 5.47
N GLY A 356 5.21 -2.34 4.50
CA GLY A 356 6.00 -1.09 4.44
C GLY A 356 7.01 -1.03 3.28
N GLY A 357 6.72 -1.75 2.19
CA GLY A 357 7.47 -1.64 0.93
C GLY A 357 8.96 -1.98 1.05
N PHE A 358 9.35 -2.78 2.04
CA PHE A 358 10.74 -3.08 2.40
C PHE A 358 11.59 -1.89 2.88
N VAL A 359 11.02 -0.68 2.97
CA VAL A 359 11.74 0.58 3.25
C VAL A 359 11.34 1.25 4.57
N ALA A 360 10.17 0.90 5.12
CA ALA A 360 9.59 1.56 6.28
C ALA A 360 8.84 0.59 7.20
N GLN A 361 8.34 1.15 8.32
CA GLN A 361 7.56 0.48 9.36
C GLN A 361 8.32 -0.58 10.16
N THR A 362 7.67 -1.05 11.22
CA THR A 362 8.20 -2.06 12.14
C THR A 362 7.06 -2.94 12.67
N SER A 363 7.41 -3.95 13.46
CA SER A 363 6.48 -4.73 14.29
C SER A 363 5.59 -3.85 15.18
N LYS A 364 6.06 -2.67 15.59
CA LYS A 364 5.32 -1.75 16.46
C LYS A 364 4.14 -1.10 15.73
N SER A 365 4.30 -0.72 14.46
CA SER A 365 3.20 -0.13 13.69
C SER A 365 2.07 -1.14 13.42
N HIS A 366 2.39 -2.44 13.41
CA HIS A 366 1.46 -3.54 13.14
C HIS A 366 0.89 -4.16 14.44
N GLU A 367 1.43 -3.78 15.59
CA GLU A 367 1.01 -4.23 16.92
C GLU A 367 -0.52 -4.18 17.16
N PRO A 368 -1.27 -3.13 16.74
CA PRO A 368 -2.70 -3.03 17.06
C PRO A 368 -3.56 -4.19 16.57
N TYR A 369 -3.33 -4.71 15.36
CA TYR A 369 -4.08 -5.88 14.86
C TYR A 369 -3.45 -7.19 15.33
N LEU A 370 -2.12 -7.25 15.50
CA LEU A 370 -1.44 -8.44 16.00
C LEU A 370 -1.86 -8.79 17.42
N LYS A 371 -2.10 -7.81 18.29
CA LYS A 371 -2.67 -8.07 19.62
C LYS A 371 -4.07 -8.67 19.56
N SER A 372 -4.93 -8.14 18.67
CA SER A 372 -6.25 -8.72 18.42
C SER A 372 -6.14 -10.15 17.89
N TRP A 373 -5.21 -10.42 16.97
CA TRP A 373 -4.98 -11.76 16.44
C TRP A 373 -4.46 -12.72 17.51
N SER A 374 -3.58 -12.28 18.41
CA SER A 374 -3.09 -13.13 19.49
C SER A 374 -4.23 -13.50 20.45
N GLN A 375 -5.14 -12.55 20.73
CA GLN A 375 -6.34 -12.80 21.52
C GLN A 375 -7.30 -13.75 20.80
N ASP A 376 -7.63 -13.46 19.55
CA ASP A 376 -8.58 -14.24 18.76
C ASP A 376 -8.04 -15.63 18.45
N LEU A 377 -6.77 -15.79 18.10
CA LEU A 377 -6.24 -17.12 17.81
C LEU A 377 -5.86 -17.88 19.08
N GLY A 378 -5.64 -17.17 20.19
CA GLY A 378 -5.07 -17.74 21.39
C GLY A 378 -3.65 -18.24 21.17
N VAL A 379 -2.90 -17.67 20.22
CA VAL A 379 -1.52 -18.10 19.88
C VAL A 379 -0.51 -16.98 20.17
N PRO A 380 0.73 -17.33 20.56
CA PRO A 380 1.83 -16.39 20.55
C PRO A 380 2.17 -15.99 19.11
N ILE A 381 2.58 -14.73 18.93
CA ILE A 381 2.99 -14.16 17.65
C ILE A 381 4.42 -13.63 17.79
N LEU A 382 5.30 -14.01 16.86
CA LEU A 382 6.65 -13.48 16.75
C LEU A 382 6.75 -12.62 15.49
N SER A 383 6.79 -11.29 15.64
CA SER A 383 6.90 -10.35 14.53
C SER A 383 8.35 -9.92 14.32
N VAL A 384 8.90 -10.07 13.12
CA VAL A 384 10.32 -9.77 12.85
C VAL A 384 10.50 -8.33 12.37
N ASP A 385 11.43 -7.61 13.00
CA ASP A 385 11.84 -6.25 12.64
C ASP A 385 13.07 -6.35 11.72
N TYR A 386 12.84 -6.74 10.46
CA TYR A 386 13.91 -6.90 9.48
C TYR A 386 14.48 -5.54 9.04
N SER A 387 15.73 -5.56 8.59
CA SER A 387 16.46 -4.38 8.12
C SER A 387 15.87 -3.86 6.81
N LEU A 388 15.77 -2.54 6.71
CA LEU A 388 15.05 -1.85 5.64
C LEU A 388 15.99 -1.31 4.57
N ALA A 389 15.50 -1.29 3.33
CA ALA A 389 16.13 -0.57 2.23
C ALA A 389 15.93 0.96 2.39
N PRO A 390 16.79 1.80 1.78
CA PRO A 390 17.95 1.46 0.95
C PRO A 390 19.21 1.06 1.73
N GLU A 391 19.23 1.18 3.06
CA GLU A 391 20.42 0.87 3.87
C GLU A 391 20.77 -0.62 3.88
N ALA A 392 19.74 -1.47 3.78
CA ALA A 392 19.85 -2.93 3.73
C ALA A 392 19.00 -3.49 2.57
N PRO A 393 19.46 -3.37 1.32
CA PRO A 393 18.71 -3.86 0.16
C PRO A 393 18.65 -5.40 0.13
N PHE A 394 17.93 -5.95 -0.85
CA PHE A 394 17.86 -7.39 -1.09
C PHE A 394 19.28 -8.01 -1.17
N PRO A 395 19.54 -9.18 -0.55
CA PRO A 395 18.60 -10.09 0.11
C PRO A 395 18.55 -9.95 1.64
N ARG A 396 18.96 -8.81 2.23
CA ARG A 396 19.16 -8.70 3.69
C ARG A 396 17.91 -9.03 4.50
N ALA A 397 16.77 -8.44 4.18
CA ALA A 397 15.51 -8.71 4.87
C ALA A 397 15.13 -10.21 4.85
N LEU A 398 15.33 -10.88 3.70
CA LEU A 398 15.07 -12.32 3.56
C LEU A 398 16.00 -13.17 4.43
N GLU A 399 17.28 -12.81 4.53
CA GLU A 399 18.21 -13.50 5.44
C GLU A 399 17.75 -13.42 6.89
N GLU A 400 17.33 -12.24 7.33
CA GLU A 400 16.89 -12.00 8.71
C GLU A 400 15.57 -12.70 9.03
N CYS A 401 14.59 -12.65 8.11
CA CYS A 401 13.33 -13.39 8.25
C CYS A 401 13.56 -14.90 8.33
N PHE A 402 14.42 -15.45 7.46
CA PHE A 402 14.77 -16.87 7.48
C PHE A 402 15.52 -17.28 8.75
N TYR A 403 16.48 -16.47 9.18
CA TYR A 403 17.22 -16.71 10.43
C TYR A 403 16.29 -16.66 11.65
N ALA A 404 15.39 -15.66 11.72
CA ALA A 404 14.41 -15.53 12.80
C ALA A 404 13.44 -16.72 12.84
N TYR A 405 12.94 -17.17 11.68
CA TYR A 405 12.11 -18.37 11.58
C TYR A 405 12.84 -19.61 12.12
N CYS A 406 14.08 -19.83 11.68
CA CYS A 406 14.92 -20.94 12.16
C CYS A 406 15.20 -20.84 13.67
N TRP A 407 15.44 -19.63 14.17
CA TRP A 407 15.69 -19.38 15.59
C TRP A 407 14.43 -19.69 16.41
N ALA A 408 13.24 -19.36 15.91
CA ALA A 408 11.97 -19.65 16.56
C ALA A 408 11.70 -21.16 16.64
N LEU A 409 12.05 -21.93 15.61
CA LEU A 409 11.98 -23.40 15.63
C LEU A 409 12.89 -23.99 16.72
N LYS A 410 14.13 -23.51 16.82
CA LYS A 410 15.10 -23.99 17.82
C LYS A 410 14.71 -23.62 19.25
N ASN A 411 14.20 -22.40 19.44
CA ASN A 411 13.96 -21.82 20.77
C ASN A 411 12.47 -21.81 21.14
N HIS A 412 11.72 -22.81 20.67
CA HIS A 412 10.27 -22.83 20.82
C HIS A 412 9.78 -22.71 22.27
N HIS A 413 10.52 -23.33 23.19
CA HIS A 413 10.28 -23.27 24.64
C HIS A 413 10.34 -21.84 25.21
N LEU A 414 11.14 -20.92 24.65
CA LEU A 414 11.19 -19.52 25.10
C LEU A 414 9.99 -18.71 24.63
N LEU A 415 9.39 -19.10 23.50
CA LEU A 415 8.33 -18.35 22.84
C LEU A 415 6.93 -18.77 23.30
N GLY A 416 6.83 -19.74 24.23
CA GLY A 416 5.57 -20.22 24.77
C GLY A 416 4.78 -21.10 23.82
N TRP A 417 5.47 -21.92 23.01
CA TRP A 417 4.84 -22.92 22.14
C TRP A 417 5.58 -24.27 22.13
N THR A 418 4.88 -25.34 21.74
CA THR A 418 5.36 -26.72 21.83
C THR A 418 6.32 -27.10 20.70
N GLY A 419 6.43 -26.29 19.64
CA GLY A 419 7.14 -26.68 18.43
C GLY A 419 6.27 -27.48 17.44
N GLU A 420 4.98 -27.71 17.70
CA GLU A 420 4.14 -28.59 16.88
C GLU A 420 3.68 -27.99 15.56
N LYS A 421 3.24 -26.73 15.52
CA LYS A 421 2.77 -26.05 14.30
C LYS A 421 3.24 -24.60 14.26
N VAL A 422 3.73 -24.16 13.13
CA VAL A 422 4.14 -22.79 12.85
C VAL A 422 3.52 -22.33 11.53
N CYS A 423 2.87 -21.18 11.55
CA CYS A 423 2.36 -20.53 10.34
C CYS A 423 3.14 -19.24 10.10
N LEU A 424 3.35 -18.89 8.84
CA LEU A 424 3.85 -17.57 8.47
C LEU A 424 2.68 -16.67 8.09
N ALA A 425 2.74 -15.41 8.50
CA ALA A 425 1.82 -14.39 8.03
C ALA A 425 2.56 -13.10 7.71
N GLY A 426 2.05 -12.37 6.74
CA GLY A 426 2.54 -11.04 6.45
C GLY A 426 1.69 -10.31 5.45
N ASP A 427 1.86 -9.00 5.41
CA ASP A 427 1.09 -8.11 4.56
C ASP A 427 2.01 -7.36 3.59
N SER A 428 1.56 -7.13 2.35
CA SER A 428 2.34 -6.42 1.33
C SER A 428 3.75 -7.03 1.13
N ALA A 429 4.81 -6.27 1.43
CA ALA A 429 6.20 -6.74 1.48
C ALA A 429 6.43 -7.92 2.44
N GLY A 430 5.76 -7.96 3.59
CA GLY A 430 5.80 -9.07 4.53
C GLY A 430 5.14 -10.34 4.00
N GLY A 431 4.12 -10.19 3.13
CA GLY A 431 3.51 -11.29 2.40
C GLY A 431 4.50 -11.94 1.42
N ASN A 432 5.30 -11.12 0.72
CA ASN A 432 6.43 -11.60 -0.09
C ASN A 432 7.43 -12.38 0.76
N LEU A 433 7.90 -11.79 1.87
CA LEU A 433 8.87 -12.41 2.78
C LEU A 433 8.37 -13.73 3.37
N SER A 434 7.05 -13.87 3.56
CA SER A 434 6.44 -15.12 4.04
C SER A 434 6.58 -16.26 3.03
N VAL A 435 6.34 -15.96 1.76
CA VAL A 435 6.50 -16.92 0.65
C VAL A 435 7.99 -17.25 0.46
N THR A 436 8.85 -16.25 0.36
CA THR A 436 10.27 -16.43 0.03
C THR A 436 11.07 -17.04 1.18
N THR A 437 10.70 -16.77 2.44
CA THR A 437 11.25 -17.49 3.62
C THR A 437 10.89 -18.98 3.57
N SER A 438 9.67 -19.33 3.16
CA SER A 438 9.25 -20.73 3.03
C SER A 438 10.00 -21.44 1.89
N MET A 439 10.18 -20.77 0.75
CA MET A 439 11.02 -21.26 -0.34
C MET A 439 12.45 -21.51 0.15
N ARG A 440 13.02 -20.57 0.91
CA ARG A 440 14.38 -20.68 1.46
C ARG A 440 14.49 -21.81 2.48
N ALA A 441 13.46 -22.01 3.30
CA ALA A 441 13.36 -23.13 4.23
C ALA A 441 13.40 -24.48 3.50
N ALA A 442 12.60 -24.62 2.43
CA ALA A 442 12.63 -25.80 1.58
C ALA A 442 14.02 -26.04 0.96
N SER A 443 14.66 -24.98 0.43
CA SER A 443 16.00 -25.08 -0.16
C SER A 443 17.10 -25.48 0.83
N TYR A 444 17.01 -25.04 2.10
CA TYR A 444 17.95 -25.42 3.16
C TYR A 444 17.62 -26.80 3.77
N GLY A 445 16.53 -27.44 3.36
CA GLY A 445 16.07 -28.71 3.93
C GLY A 445 15.64 -28.61 5.39
N VAL A 446 15.37 -27.40 5.89
CA VAL A 446 14.78 -27.20 7.22
C VAL A 446 13.27 -27.41 7.14
N ARG A 447 12.63 -27.63 8.29
CA ARG A 447 11.18 -27.77 8.37
C ARG A 447 10.49 -26.55 7.76
N VAL A 448 9.66 -26.77 6.75
CA VAL A 448 8.75 -25.75 6.18
C VAL A 448 7.56 -25.50 7.11
N PRO A 449 6.99 -24.29 7.12
CA PRO A 449 5.83 -23.99 7.96
C PRO A 449 4.58 -24.74 7.51
N GLU A 450 3.57 -24.88 8.38
CA GLU A 450 2.33 -25.60 8.05
C GLU A 450 1.38 -24.81 7.12
N GLY A 451 1.61 -23.50 6.97
CA GLY A 451 0.82 -22.66 6.08
C GLY A 451 1.31 -21.22 6.05
N ILE A 452 0.93 -20.51 4.99
CA ILE A 452 1.20 -19.09 4.77
C ILE A 452 -0.12 -18.32 4.68
N VAL A 453 -0.21 -17.19 5.37
CA VAL A 453 -1.27 -16.19 5.19
C VAL A 453 -0.67 -14.90 4.67
N ALA A 454 -0.89 -14.60 3.40
CA ALA A 454 -0.31 -13.45 2.72
C ALA A 454 -1.42 -12.44 2.35
N ALA A 455 -1.44 -11.28 3.01
CA ALA A 455 -2.39 -10.21 2.70
C ALA A 455 -1.80 -9.27 1.64
N TYR A 456 -2.52 -9.09 0.54
CA TYR A 456 -2.20 -8.26 -0.63
C TYR A 456 -0.69 -8.30 -0.97
N PRO A 457 -0.12 -9.51 -1.16
CA PRO A 457 1.33 -9.69 -1.21
C PRO A 457 1.97 -9.11 -2.46
N ALA A 458 3.19 -8.60 -2.30
CA ALA A 458 4.00 -8.13 -3.42
C ALA A 458 4.76 -9.30 -4.10
N THR A 459 4.09 -10.09 -4.94
CA THR A 459 4.66 -11.33 -5.52
C THR A 459 5.49 -11.12 -6.79
N LEU A 460 5.34 -9.98 -7.47
CA LEU A 460 6.09 -9.61 -8.66
C LEU A 460 6.60 -8.17 -8.53
N LEU A 461 7.88 -8.04 -8.19
CA LEU A 461 8.55 -6.76 -7.99
C LEU A 461 9.09 -6.19 -9.31
N THR A 462 8.23 -6.06 -10.32
CA THR A 462 8.59 -5.43 -11.61
C THR A 462 7.62 -4.29 -11.91
N ALA A 463 7.91 -3.43 -12.89
CA ALA A 463 6.97 -2.41 -13.34
C ALA A 463 6.21 -2.79 -14.63
N TYR A 464 6.09 -4.09 -14.93
CA TYR A 464 5.23 -4.55 -16.03
C TYR A 464 3.83 -3.95 -15.90
N ALA A 465 3.24 -3.47 -16.99
CA ALA A 465 1.91 -2.92 -16.85
C ALA A 465 0.89 -4.05 -16.62
N SER A 466 -0.20 -3.73 -15.92
CA SER A 466 -1.33 -4.63 -15.73
C SER A 466 -2.60 -3.80 -15.53
N PRO A 467 -3.78 -4.39 -15.75
CA PRO A 467 -5.05 -3.71 -15.49
C PRO A 467 -5.16 -3.17 -14.06
N SER A 468 -4.74 -3.92 -13.03
CA SER A 468 -4.77 -3.45 -11.64
C SER A 468 -3.77 -2.32 -11.40
N ARG A 469 -2.58 -2.35 -12.02
CA ARG A 469 -1.57 -1.29 -11.87
C ARG A 469 -2.01 0.07 -12.41
N LEU A 470 -3.01 0.13 -13.29
CA LEU A 470 -3.66 1.40 -13.68
C LEU A 470 -4.33 2.11 -12.48
N LEU A 471 -4.73 1.37 -11.44
CA LEU A 471 -5.31 1.94 -10.22
C LEU A 471 -4.32 2.78 -9.41
N THR A 472 -3.02 2.65 -9.65
CA THR A 472 -1.99 3.50 -9.00
C THR A 472 -2.21 4.99 -9.24
N LEU A 473 -2.94 5.37 -10.29
CA LEU A 473 -3.26 6.77 -10.59
C LEU A 473 -4.14 7.40 -9.51
N MET A 474 -4.95 6.59 -8.82
CA MET A 474 -5.96 7.02 -7.86
C MET A 474 -5.83 6.34 -6.48
N ASP A 475 -4.75 5.58 -6.26
CA ASP A 475 -4.48 4.92 -4.99
C ASP A 475 -3.74 5.87 -4.03
N PRO A 476 -4.32 6.21 -2.86
CA PRO A 476 -3.72 7.16 -1.93
C PRO A 476 -2.51 6.61 -1.16
N LEU A 477 -2.27 5.30 -1.19
CA LEU A 477 -1.20 4.62 -0.45
C LEU A 477 -0.10 4.11 -1.35
N LEU A 478 -0.45 3.64 -2.55
CA LEU A 478 0.45 3.08 -3.55
C LEU A 478 0.43 3.82 -4.90
N PRO A 479 0.74 5.14 -4.96
CA PRO A 479 1.04 5.77 -6.24
C PRO A 479 2.23 5.08 -6.94
N LEU A 480 2.24 5.05 -8.28
CA LEU A 480 3.29 4.33 -9.03
C LEU A 480 4.70 4.85 -8.73
N SER A 481 4.86 6.16 -8.46
CA SER A 481 6.14 6.75 -8.06
C SER A 481 6.68 6.10 -6.78
N VAL A 482 5.81 5.84 -5.81
CA VAL A 482 6.16 5.22 -4.53
C VAL A 482 6.56 3.77 -4.73
N LEU A 483 5.77 3.02 -5.50
CA LEU A 483 6.07 1.63 -5.85
C LEU A 483 7.42 1.52 -6.55
N SER A 484 7.68 2.36 -7.56
CA SER A 484 8.94 2.39 -8.29
C SER A 484 10.13 2.72 -7.38
N ARG A 485 9.97 3.65 -6.44
CA ARG A 485 11.02 4.05 -5.49
C ARG A 485 11.33 2.95 -4.48
N CYS A 486 10.29 2.32 -3.91
CA CYS A 486 10.45 1.16 -3.02
C CYS A 486 11.17 0.02 -3.75
N LEU A 487 10.80 -0.21 -5.01
CA LEU A 487 11.43 -1.22 -5.85
C LEU A 487 12.91 -0.93 -6.09
N SER A 488 13.25 0.28 -6.54
CA SER A 488 14.64 0.70 -6.78
C SER A 488 15.49 0.62 -5.50
N ALA A 489 14.94 1.02 -4.35
CA ALA A 489 15.62 0.93 -3.06
C ALA A 489 15.87 -0.54 -2.67
N TYR A 490 14.85 -1.40 -2.77
CA TYR A 490 14.97 -2.80 -2.39
C TYR A 490 15.91 -3.57 -3.33
N ALA A 491 15.88 -3.27 -4.64
CA ALA A 491 16.79 -3.85 -5.62
C ALA A 491 18.22 -3.28 -5.56
N GLY A 492 18.49 -2.28 -4.71
CA GLY A 492 19.80 -1.64 -4.57
C GLY A 492 20.24 -0.84 -5.79
N SER A 493 19.29 -0.31 -6.58
CA SER A 493 19.54 0.38 -7.85
C SER A 493 19.61 1.91 -7.75
N GLU A 494 19.31 2.48 -6.58
CA GLU A 494 19.48 3.94 -6.39
C GLU A 494 20.98 4.31 -6.45
N PRO A 495 21.35 5.36 -7.21
CA PRO A 495 22.72 5.84 -7.21
C PRO A 495 23.09 6.27 -5.80
N GLN A 496 24.22 5.75 -5.31
CA GLN A 496 24.91 6.21 -4.11
C GLN A 496 25.30 7.69 -4.30
N VAL A 497 24.37 8.62 -4.13
CA VAL A 497 24.67 10.03 -3.87
C VAL A 497 25.10 10.12 -2.39
N GLU A 498 26.15 9.38 -2.06
CA GLU A 498 26.82 9.47 -0.78
C GLU A 498 27.84 10.61 -0.84
N LYS A 499 27.60 11.67 -0.05
CA LYS A 499 28.56 12.20 0.93
C LYS A 499 28.00 13.44 1.66
N ARG A 500 28.07 13.40 2.99
CA ARG A 500 27.80 14.47 3.99
C ARG A 500 26.33 14.82 4.26
N VAL A 501 25.63 13.95 4.97
CA VAL A 501 24.91 14.41 6.17
C VAL A 501 25.50 13.62 7.32
N GLU A 502 26.23 14.33 8.18
CA GLU A 502 27.11 13.76 9.18
C GLU A 502 26.40 12.78 10.12
N LYS A 503 27.19 11.78 10.55
CA LYS A 503 27.04 10.96 11.75
C LYS A 503 26.88 11.82 13.02
N LEU A 504 25.79 12.58 13.13
CA LEU A 504 25.39 13.32 14.33
C LEU A 504 24.06 12.76 14.82
N SER A 505 24.17 11.68 15.60
CA SER A 505 23.30 11.31 16.73
C SER A 505 21.84 11.78 16.66
N THR A 506 21.01 11.06 15.89
CA THR A 506 19.54 11.11 16.00
C THR A 506 19.01 10.59 17.35
N LEU A 507 19.86 9.93 18.16
CA LEU A 507 19.50 9.39 19.47
C LEU A 507 19.67 10.37 20.66
N SER A 508 20.32 11.54 20.50
CA SER A 508 20.60 12.44 21.63
C SER A 508 19.73 13.71 21.71
N LEU A 509 18.85 13.95 20.73
CA LEU A 509 17.99 15.14 20.69
C LEU A 509 16.56 14.94 21.24
N VAL A 510 16.19 13.70 21.60
CA VAL A 510 14.81 13.36 22.03
C VAL A 510 14.50 13.68 23.50
N LYS A 511 15.48 14.12 24.30
CA LYS A 511 15.30 14.15 25.78
C LYS A 511 15.04 15.50 26.45
N ARG A 512 14.93 16.64 25.73
CA ARG A 512 14.93 17.94 26.44
C ARG A 512 13.80 18.94 26.26
N ASP A 513 12.79 18.73 25.41
CA ASP A 513 11.69 19.73 25.27
C ASP A 513 10.27 19.16 25.28
N THR A 514 10.07 17.94 25.79
CA THR A 514 8.75 17.29 25.85
C THR A 514 7.79 17.93 26.87
N ALA A 515 8.31 18.61 27.90
CA ALA A 515 7.49 19.09 29.02
C ALA A 515 6.69 20.38 28.73
N LEU A 516 7.22 21.27 27.88
CA LEU A 516 6.52 22.51 27.49
C LEU A 516 5.49 22.24 26.36
N MET A 517 5.78 21.31 25.45
CA MET A 517 4.89 20.93 24.35
C MET A 517 3.57 20.29 24.82
N ILE A 518 3.61 19.52 25.92
CA ILE A 518 2.44 18.83 26.49
C ILE A 518 1.42 19.83 27.09
N ARG A 519 1.89 20.99 27.59
CA ARG A 519 1.01 21.98 28.24
C ARG A 519 0.14 22.71 27.22
N ASP A 520 0.69 23.09 26.08
CA ASP A 520 -0.02 23.85 25.04
C ASP A 520 -0.92 22.94 24.16
N PHE A 521 -0.56 21.66 24.02
CA PHE A 521 -1.37 20.65 23.32
C PHE A 521 -2.72 20.37 23.99
N ARG A 522 -2.76 20.43 25.34
CA ARG A 522 -3.95 20.12 26.14
C ARG A 522 -5.07 21.17 26.00
N GLN A 523 -4.73 22.39 25.58
CA GLN A 523 -5.67 23.51 25.46
C GLN A 523 -6.30 23.64 24.05
N GLY A 524 -5.63 23.14 22.99
CA GLY A 524 -6.08 23.26 21.59
C GLY A 524 -6.79 22.04 20.99
N ALA A 525 -6.52 20.83 21.51
CA ALA A 525 -7.07 19.58 20.97
C ALA A 525 -8.52 19.27 21.39
N SER A 526 -9.07 19.97 22.38
CA SER A 526 -10.38 19.66 22.98
C SER A 526 -11.58 19.91 22.07
N ASN A 527 -11.49 20.87 21.13
CA ASN A 527 -12.65 21.26 20.31
C ASN A 527 -12.76 20.46 18.99
N TRP A 528 -11.65 19.95 18.45
CA TRP A 528 -11.66 19.19 17.18
C TRP A 528 -11.92 17.69 17.38
N ILE A 529 -11.36 17.10 18.44
CA ILE A 529 -11.58 15.68 18.78
C ILE A 529 -13.03 15.44 19.22
N GLN A 530 -13.67 16.39 19.90
CA GLN A 530 -15.09 16.27 20.26
C GLN A 530 -16.03 16.33 19.04
N SER A 531 -15.66 17.05 17.97
CA SER A 531 -16.45 17.07 16.73
C SER A 531 -16.40 15.75 15.95
N LEU A 532 -15.38 14.92 16.18
CA LEU A 532 -15.20 13.60 15.58
C LEU A 532 -15.90 12.48 16.39
N LEU A 533 -16.22 12.74 17.66
CA LEU A 533 -16.73 11.74 18.60
C LEU A 533 -18.24 11.80 18.84
N ASP A 534 -18.98 12.70 18.19
CA ASP A 534 -20.42 12.86 18.42
C ASP A 534 -21.25 12.40 17.20
N PRO A 535 -21.79 11.17 17.18
CA PRO A 535 -22.58 10.64 16.07
C PRO A 535 -24.03 11.17 16.06
N SER A 536 -24.39 12.10 16.94
CA SER A 536 -25.79 12.42 17.26
C SER A 536 -26.33 13.74 16.71
N ARG A 537 -25.89 14.17 15.53
CA ARG A 537 -26.50 15.30 14.79
C ARG A 537 -27.03 14.90 13.41
N ALA A 538 -27.86 13.87 13.39
CA ALA A 538 -28.67 13.54 12.22
C ALA A 538 -30.01 12.88 12.59
N SER A 539 -30.74 13.39 13.59
CA SER A 539 -32.17 13.05 13.79
C SER A 539 -32.79 13.79 14.98
N ALA A 540 -33.63 14.81 14.74
CA ALA A 540 -34.91 15.04 15.46
C ALA A 540 -35.63 16.32 14.95
N PRO A 541 -36.99 16.38 15.01
CA PRO A 541 -37.83 17.35 14.28
C PRO A 541 -38.30 18.56 15.13
N GLU A 542 -38.94 19.52 14.44
CA GLU A 542 -39.45 20.83 14.90
C GLU A 542 -40.61 20.80 15.94
N GLY A 543 -40.67 21.80 16.83
CA GLY A 543 -41.84 22.16 17.66
C GLY A 543 -41.54 23.12 18.84
N PRO A 544 -42.49 23.96 19.35
CA PRO A 544 -42.26 25.42 19.50
C PRO A 544 -42.43 26.08 20.90
N GLN A 545 -42.06 27.38 20.98
CA GLN A 545 -42.47 28.49 21.90
C GLN A 545 -41.69 28.80 23.21
N GLY A 546 -41.36 30.10 23.39
CA GLY A 546 -41.31 30.83 24.68
C GLY A 546 -39.99 31.56 25.06
N GLY A 547 -39.92 32.91 24.94
CA GLY A 547 -38.79 33.77 25.39
C GLY A 547 -38.91 34.28 26.84
N PRO A 548 -38.35 35.45 27.26
CA PRO A 548 -37.15 36.19 26.84
C PRO A 548 -36.22 36.60 28.02
N GLY A 549 -34.97 37.04 27.76
CA GLY A 549 -34.13 37.74 28.75
C GLY A 549 -32.64 37.88 28.33
N ALA A 550 -32.22 39.09 27.94
CA ALA A 550 -30.89 39.49 27.44
C ALA A 550 -29.97 40.06 28.57
N PRO A 551 -28.79 40.69 28.33
CA PRO A 551 -27.92 40.82 27.13
C PRO A 551 -26.39 40.64 27.39
N ASP A 552 -25.57 40.89 26.34
CA ASP A 552 -24.12 41.24 26.27
C ASP A 552 -23.29 40.24 25.45
N SER A 553 -22.43 40.60 24.47
CA SER A 553 -21.97 41.88 23.94
C SER A 553 -21.49 41.70 22.49
N VAL A 554 -21.54 42.79 21.72
CA VAL A 554 -21.22 42.91 20.29
C VAL A 554 -19.71 43.08 20.06
N ARG A 555 -19.12 42.41 19.04
CA ARG A 555 -18.07 43.02 18.19
C ARG A 555 -17.82 42.31 16.84
N LYS A 556 -18.46 42.90 15.83
CA LYS A 556 -18.12 43.19 14.42
C LYS A 556 -16.94 42.47 13.72
N SER A 557 -17.32 41.94 12.55
CA SER A 557 -16.56 41.66 11.33
C SER A 557 -15.68 42.82 10.83
N VAL A 558 -14.62 42.49 10.07
CA VAL A 558 -13.98 43.41 9.10
C VAL A 558 -13.57 42.62 7.84
N SER A 559 -13.83 43.25 6.69
CA SER A 559 -13.62 42.80 5.31
C SER A 559 -12.29 43.31 4.70
N GLU A 560 -11.99 42.82 3.49
CA GLU A 560 -11.00 43.25 2.49
C GLU A 560 -10.71 44.77 2.37
N ALA A 561 -9.43 45.13 2.10
CA ALA A 561 -8.98 45.89 0.91
C ALA A 561 -7.47 46.29 0.96
N SER A 562 -6.72 45.83 -0.05
CA SER A 562 -5.75 46.46 -0.98
C SER A 562 -4.67 47.51 -0.61
N ILE A 563 -3.59 47.50 -1.44
CA ILE A 563 -2.58 48.56 -1.80
C ILE A 563 -1.34 48.62 -0.85
N SER A 564 -0.04 48.64 -1.19
CA SER A 564 0.83 48.89 -2.37
C SER A 564 2.31 48.48 -2.08
N SER A 565 3.08 48.18 -3.12
CA SER A 565 4.57 48.23 -3.23
C SER A 565 5.01 49.65 -3.73
N PRO A 566 6.26 50.20 -3.66
CA PRO A 566 7.57 49.52 -3.81
C PRO A 566 8.86 50.10 -3.14
N HIS A 567 9.97 49.35 -3.35
CA HIS A 567 11.43 49.69 -3.38
C HIS A 567 12.23 50.09 -2.13
N ALA A 568 13.35 49.38 -1.85
CA ALA A 568 14.73 49.81 -2.16
C ALA A 568 15.81 48.87 -1.56
N ASP A 569 16.78 48.45 -2.39
CA ASP A 569 18.06 47.81 -2.01
C ASP A 569 19.16 48.85 -1.75
N PRO A 570 20.22 48.53 -0.97
CA PRO A 570 21.50 49.26 -0.98
C PRO A 570 22.72 48.39 -1.40
N PRO A 571 23.88 49.00 -1.72
CA PRO A 571 24.61 48.71 -2.97
C PRO A 571 26.01 48.07 -2.83
N ILE A 572 26.54 47.59 -3.96
CA ILE A 572 27.92 47.15 -4.23
C ILE A 572 28.74 48.29 -4.86
N PRO A 573 30.05 48.44 -4.56
CA PRO A 573 31.00 49.17 -5.38
C PRO A 573 32.10 48.29 -6.06
N PRO A 574 32.81 48.81 -7.11
CA PRO A 574 33.28 48.06 -8.29
C PRO A 574 34.85 47.96 -8.41
N PRO A 575 35.43 47.42 -9.52
CA PRO A 575 36.72 46.67 -9.52
C PRO A 575 37.92 47.39 -10.17
N GLN A 576 39.16 46.88 -9.96
CA GLN A 576 40.21 46.74 -11.00
C GLN A 576 41.55 46.09 -10.52
N ASP A 577 42.11 45.27 -11.43
CA ASP A 577 43.50 44.94 -11.77
C ASP A 577 44.46 44.07 -10.89
N SER A 578 44.98 43.03 -11.57
CA SER A 578 46.09 42.08 -11.25
C SER A 578 47.50 42.72 -11.20
N PRO A 579 48.66 42.04 -10.96
CA PRO A 579 48.98 40.59 -10.83
C PRO A 579 49.96 40.21 -9.68
N PHE A 580 50.24 38.90 -9.45
CA PHE A 580 51.57 38.27 -9.17
C PHE A 580 51.48 36.88 -8.49
N THR A 581 51.83 35.87 -9.29
CA THR A 581 52.53 34.57 -9.10
C THR A 581 52.86 33.92 -7.73
N ASN A 582 52.70 32.59 -7.76
CA ASN A 582 53.55 31.48 -7.25
C ASN A 582 53.68 31.19 -5.73
N LYS A 583 53.16 30.02 -5.33
CA LYS A 583 54.03 28.90 -4.87
C LYS A 583 53.33 27.53 -4.89
N ARG A 584 54.03 26.59 -5.53
CA ARG A 584 53.85 25.13 -5.60
C ARG A 584 53.70 24.48 -4.22
N PHE A 585 52.93 23.39 -4.15
CA PHE A 585 53.47 22.09 -3.75
C PHE A 585 52.81 20.95 -4.52
N SER A 586 53.66 20.09 -5.06
CA SER A 586 53.40 18.95 -5.92
C SER A 586 53.89 17.72 -5.16
N VAL A 587 53.08 16.66 -5.06
CA VAL A 587 53.60 15.30 -4.86
C VAL A 587 52.76 14.34 -5.70
N LYS A 588 53.40 13.77 -6.72
CA LYS A 588 52.98 12.56 -7.45
C LYS A 588 53.59 11.34 -6.76
N SER A 589 52.87 10.23 -6.71
CA SER A 589 53.43 8.87 -6.73
C SER A 589 52.36 7.95 -7.30
N HIS A 590 52.41 7.59 -8.59
CA HIS A 590 53.11 6.45 -9.17
C HIS A 590 52.61 5.07 -8.70
N THR A 591 51.91 4.44 -9.65
CA THR A 591 51.53 3.05 -9.85
C THR A 591 52.70 2.07 -9.69
N PHE A 592 52.43 0.84 -9.22
CA PHE A 592 53.16 -0.36 -9.68
C PHE A 592 52.26 -1.62 -9.62
N GLN A 593 52.34 -2.39 -10.70
CA GLN A 593 51.80 -3.74 -10.87
C GLN A 593 52.79 -4.80 -10.34
N ASP A 594 52.21 -5.92 -9.91
CA ASP A 594 52.67 -7.31 -9.97
C ASP A 594 53.56 -7.99 -8.91
N LEU A 595 53.02 -9.18 -8.57
CA LEU A 595 53.60 -10.46 -8.12
C LEU A 595 53.88 -10.71 -6.63
N GLY A 596 53.14 -11.68 -6.07
CA GLY A 596 53.47 -12.37 -4.82
C GLY A 596 52.34 -13.24 -4.27
N SER A 597 52.27 -14.49 -4.72
CA SER A 597 51.39 -15.56 -4.23
C SER A 597 51.45 -15.80 -2.72
N VAL A 598 50.30 -15.78 -2.03
CA VAL A 598 50.09 -16.53 -0.77
C VAL A 598 48.69 -17.13 -0.75
N SER A 599 48.66 -18.46 -0.64
CA SER A 599 47.50 -19.32 -0.49
C SER A 599 46.69 -18.98 0.77
N ALA A 600 45.38 -18.77 0.62
CA ALA A 600 44.43 -18.83 1.73
C ALA A 600 43.20 -19.64 1.28
N ALA A 601 42.93 -20.68 2.06
CA ALA A 601 42.03 -21.79 1.74
C ALA A 601 40.55 -21.39 1.58
N SER A 602 39.92 -22.14 0.69
CA SER A 602 38.50 -22.19 0.33
C SER A 602 37.55 -22.40 1.52
N HIS A 603 36.51 -21.57 1.61
CA HIS A 603 35.22 -21.96 2.18
C HIS A 603 34.14 -21.78 1.12
N ASN A 604 33.83 -22.89 0.42
CA ASN A 604 32.73 -22.99 -0.52
C ASN A 604 31.40 -22.97 0.25
N ALA A 605 30.61 -21.91 0.09
CA ALA A 605 29.16 -22.05 0.12
C ALA A 605 28.74 -22.89 -1.11
N PRO A 606 27.75 -23.79 -1.02
CA PRO A 606 27.32 -24.54 -2.19
C PRO A 606 26.60 -23.58 -3.16
N VAL A 607 27.34 -23.10 -4.16
CA VAL A 607 26.77 -22.57 -5.39
C VAL A 607 26.23 -23.79 -6.13
N LEU A 608 24.91 -23.99 -6.09
CA LEU A 608 24.26 -24.98 -6.93
C LEU A 608 24.52 -24.64 -8.41
N PRO A 609 24.65 -25.63 -9.30
CA PRO A 609 24.84 -25.38 -10.72
C PRO A 609 23.62 -24.61 -11.24
N LEU A 610 23.85 -23.50 -11.92
CA LEU A 610 22.89 -22.94 -12.87
C LEU A 610 22.63 -24.01 -13.94
N SER A 611 21.66 -24.89 -13.70
CA SER A 611 20.93 -25.53 -14.78
C SER A 611 20.48 -24.41 -15.72
N ALA A 612 20.70 -24.59 -17.02
CA ALA A 612 20.30 -23.64 -18.05
C ALA A 612 18.90 -23.08 -17.71
N PRO A 613 18.66 -21.77 -17.82
CA PRO A 613 17.36 -21.22 -17.52
C PRO A 613 16.36 -21.91 -18.45
N GLU A 614 15.56 -22.83 -17.92
CA GLU A 614 14.26 -23.08 -18.51
C GLU A 614 13.63 -21.69 -18.68
N GLU A 615 13.09 -21.40 -19.87
CA GLU A 615 12.27 -20.21 -20.07
C GLU A 615 11.02 -20.36 -19.17
N ILE A 616 11.17 -20.01 -17.90
CA ILE A 616 10.12 -20.00 -16.90
C ILE A 616 9.16 -18.89 -17.32
N THR A 617 8.20 -19.27 -18.14
CA THR A 617 7.11 -18.41 -18.57
C THR A 617 5.95 -18.66 -17.63
N PHE A 618 5.65 -17.69 -16.77
CA PHE A 618 4.44 -17.71 -15.92
C PHE A 618 3.15 -17.54 -16.74
N PHE A 619 3.28 -17.35 -18.06
CA PHE A 619 2.19 -17.20 -19.00
C PHE A 619 1.52 -18.55 -19.24
N PHE A 620 0.21 -18.61 -19.03
CA PHE A 620 -0.57 -19.81 -19.35
C PHE A 620 -0.54 -20.10 -20.87
N SER A 621 -0.65 -21.39 -21.24
CA SER A 621 -0.48 -21.96 -22.59
C SER A 621 -1.11 -21.13 -23.72
N LYS A 622 -0.50 -21.20 -24.91
CA LYS A 622 -0.97 -20.57 -26.16
C LYS A 622 -2.20 -21.26 -26.78
N ASP A 623 -2.79 -22.27 -26.13
CA ASP A 623 -4.02 -22.91 -26.61
C ASP A 623 -5.19 -21.94 -26.50
N LYS A 624 -5.40 -21.20 -27.59
CA LYS A 624 -6.42 -20.19 -27.72
C LYS A 624 -7.75 -20.86 -28.02
N ASP A 625 -8.73 -20.64 -27.15
CA ASP A 625 -10.13 -20.96 -27.49
C ASP A 625 -10.60 -19.96 -28.56
N PRO A 626 -10.96 -20.41 -29.78
CA PRO A 626 -11.31 -19.52 -30.89
C PRO A 626 -12.52 -18.63 -30.58
N GLU A 627 -13.46 -19.06 -29.75
CA GLU A 627 -14.60 -18.23 -29.32
C GLU A 627 -14.10 -17.07 -28.45
N VAL A 628 -13.24 -17.36 -27.47
CA VAL A 628 -12.66 -16.35 -26.57
C VAL A 628 -11.77 -15.37 -27.32
N VAL A 629 -11.00 -15.82 -28.33
CA VAL A 629 -10.21 -14.91 -29.18
C VAL A 629 -11.10 -13.94 -29.94
N SER A 630 -12.23 -14.41 -30.47
CA SER A 630 -13.17 -13.56 -31.20
C SER A 630 -13.76 -12.48 -30.29
N ASP A 631 -14.16 -12.86 -29.07
CA ASP A 631 -14.69 -11.92 -28.07
C ASP A 631 -13.63 -10.90 -27.64
N LEU A 632 -12.41 -11.33 -27.35
CA LEU A 632 -11.30 -10.44 -26.99
C LEU A 632 -10.97 -9.45 -28.10
N SER A 633 -10.94 -9.90 -29.37
CA SER A 633 -10.65 -9.05 -30.53
C SER A 633 -11.71 -7.97 -30.76
N SER A 634 -12.94 -8.17 -30.29
CA SER A 634 -14.03 -7.19 -30.40
C SER A 634 -13.87 -6.00 -29.43
N VAL A 635 -13.10 -6.18 -28.35
CA VAL A 635 -12.89 -5.18 -27.29
C VAL A 635 -11.49 -4.57 -27.35
N ALA A 636 -10.51 -5.36 -27.77
CA ALA A 636 -9.12 -4.95 -27.91
C ALA A 636 -8.96 -3.85 -28.97
N ILE A 637 -8.06 -2.89 -28.71
CA ILE A 637 -7.69 -1.85 -29.67
C ILE A 637 -6.23 -2.07 -30.09
N PRO A 638 -5.92 -2.21 -31.39
CA PRO A 638 -4.55 -2.40 -31.87
C PRO A 638 -3.71 -1.13 -31.67
N PRO A 639 -2.38 -1.24 -31.63
CA PRO A 639 -1.52 -0.06 -31.64
C PRO A 639 -1.74 0.77 -32.91
N PRO A 640 -1.55 2.10 -32.85
CA PRO A 640 -1.62 2.94 -34.05
C PRO A 640 -0.58 2.47 -35.08
N PRO A 641 -0.88 2.55 -36.39
CA PRO A 641 0.09 2.22 -37.43
C PRO A 641 1.31 3.13 -37.29
N VAL A 642 2.51 2.54 -37.31
CA VAL A 642 3.77 3.28 -37.44
C VAL A 642 3.78 3.84 -38.85
N GLU A 643 3.60 5.15 -39.01
CA GLU A 643 3.83 5.77 -40.32
C GLU A 643 5.33 5.72 -40.60
N ASP A 644 5.73 4.96 -41.63
CA ASP A 644 7.08 4.99 -42.19
C ASP A 644 7.33 6.36 -42.84
N GLY A 645 7.58 7.38 -42.02
CA GLY A 645 7.90 8.72 -42.44
C GLY A 645 8.80 9.38 -41.41
N GLU A 646 9.88 10.03 -41.87
CA GLU A 646 10.80 10.83 -41.05
C GLU A 646 10.11 12.08 -40.44
N GLY A 647 9.09 11.87 -39.60
CA GLY A 647 8.30 12.89 -38.92
C GLY A 647 8.22 12.61 -37.42
N LEU A 648 8.64 13.60 -36.63
CA LEU A 648 8.92 13.57 -35.19
C LEU A 648 7.70 13.51 -34.25
N ASP A 649 6.65 12.74 -34.55
CA ASP A 649 5.51 12.59 -33.61
C ASP A 649 5.38 11.15 -33.07
N PRO A 650 5.37 10.96 -31.73
CA PRO A 650 5.20 9.64 -31.15
C PRO A 650 3.81 9.04 -31.48
N PRO A 651 3.70 7.69 -31.55
CA PRO A 651 2.45 7.02 -31.88
C PRO A 651 1.29 7.43 -30.96
N ARG A 652 0.12 7.74 -31.54
CA ARG A 652 -1.07 8.17 -30.79
C ARG A 652 -1.63 7.05 -29.92
N GLU A 653 -1.55 7.22 -28.61
CA GLU A 653 -2.01 6.22 -27.64
C GLU A 653 -3.53 6.20 -27.42
N PHE A 654 -4.23 7.25 -27.85
CA PHE A 654 -5.65 7.48 -27.63
C PHE A 654 -6.41 7.69 -28.94
N PRO A 655 -7.73 7.41 -28.97
CA PRO A 655 -8.56 7.64 -30.15
C PRO A 655 -8.55 9.09 -30.64
N LEU A 656 -8.69 9.28 -31.95
CA LEU A 656 -8.84 10.60 -32.58
C LEU A 656 -9.93 11.43 -31.87
N GLY A 657 -9.57 12.65 -31.47
CA GLY A 657 -10.49 13.59 -30.80
C GLY A 657 -10.59 13.41 -29.28
N PHE A 658 -9.82 12.49 -28.68
CA PHE A 658 -9.71 12.37 -27.22
C PHE A 658 -8.26 12.53 -26.77
N GLU A 659 -8.04 13.44 -25.83
CA GLU A 659 -6.79 13.56 -25.09
C GLU A 659 -7.07 13.55 -23.58
N PRO A 660 -6.31 12.78 -22.80
CA PRO A 660 -6.43 12.81 -21.34
C PRO A 660 -5.96 14.16 -20.81
N LEU A 661 -6.42 14.51 -19.60
CA LEU A 661 -5.88 15.65 -18.88
C LEU A 661 -4.40 15.39 -18.56
N ARG A 662 -3.55 16.39 -18.84
CA ARG A 662 -2.11 16.30 -18.61
C ARG A 662 -1.72 17.04 -17.33
N SER A 663 -0.76 16.47 -16.62
CA SER A 663 -0.14 17.09 -15.45
C SER A 663 0.70 18.29 -15.89
N GLU A 664 0.62 19.41 -15.16
CA GLU A 664 1.48 20.57 -15.35
C GLU A 664 2.95 20.27 -14.94
N GLN A 665 3.15 19.22 -14.16
CA GLN A 665 4.47 18.74 -13.74
C GLN A 665 4.71 17.35 -14.30
N LEU A 666 5.80 17.16 -15.03
CA LEU A 666 6.20 15.85 -15.53
C LEU A 666 6.98 15.12 -14.45
N ALA A 667 6.59 13.89 -14.15
CA ALA A 667 7.37 13.01 -13.30
C ALA A 667 8.47 12.32 -14.13
N GLU A 668 9.74 12.46 -13.72
CA GLU A 668 10.80 11.62 -14.25
C GLU A 668 10.66 10.21 -13.66
N MET A 669 10.06 9.30 -14.42
CA MET A 669 9.99 7.88 -14.09
C MET A 669 10.86 7.10 -15.08
N THR A 670 12.04 6.68 -14.61
CA THR A 670 12.92 5.81 -15.39
C THR A 670 12.73 4.37 -14.92
N LEU A 671 12.36 3.48 -15.83
CA LEU A 671 12.32 2.06 -15.56
C LEU A 671 13.76 1.52 -15.45
N GLN A 672 14.27 1.43 -14.23
CA GLN A 672 15.56 0.76 -14.00
C GLN A 672 15.34 -0.76 -13.98
N SER A 673 15.80 -1.45 -15.02
CA SER A 673 15.82 -2.91 -15.05
C SER A 673 17.02 -3.43 -14.25
N SER A 674 16.79 -3.81 -12.99
CA SER A 674 17.79 -4.56 -12.22
C SER A 674 17.58 -6.07 -12.42
N PRO A 675 18.62 -6.88 -12.68
CA PRO A 675 18.47 -8.34 -12.73
C PRO A 675 17.97 -8.90 -11.38
N VAL A 676 18.21 -8.19 -10.27
CA VAL A 676 17.76 -8.58 -8.92
C VAL A 676 16.25 -8.73 -8.85
N VAL A 677 15.48 -7.91 -9.57
CA VAL A 677 14.02 -7.98 -9.51
C VAL A 677 13.44 -9.23 -10.17
N LYS A 678 14.24 -9.92 -11.00
CA LYS A 678 13.90 -11.20 -11.61
C LYS A 678 14.31 -12.40 -10.77
N ASP A 679 15.04 -12.20 -9.66
CA ASP A 679 15.39 -13.27 -8.74
C ASP A 679 14.11 -13.87 -8.12
N PRO A 680 13.90 -15.20 -8.15
CA PRO A 680 12.75 -15.88 -7.53
C PRO A 680 12.52 -15.55 -6.05
N PHE A 681 13.58 -15.24 -5.30
CA PHE A 681 13.49 -14.86 -3.89
C PHE A 681 13.16 -13.37 -3.69
N CYS A 682 13.20 -12.58 -4.76
CA CYS A 682 12.74 -11.19 -4.81
C CYS A 682 11.31 -11.14 -5.37
N SER A 683 11.06 -11.82 -6.49
CA SER A 683 9.76 -11.95 -7.17
C SER A 683 9.31 -13.42 -7.20
N PRO A 684 8.64 -13.92 -6.14
CA PRO A 684 8.22 -15.33 -6.07
C PRO A 684 7.25 -15.77 -7.17
N LEU A 685 6.58 -14.83 -7.86
CA LEU A 685 5.79 -15.16 -9.06
C LEU A 685 6.65 -15.72 -10.20
N LEU A 686 7.94 -15.37 -10.26
CA LEU A 686 8.89 -15.83 -11.26
C LEU A 686 9.65 -17.10 -10.84
N ALA A 687 9.29 -17.69 -9.69
CA ALA A 687 9.98 -18.87 -9.20
C ALA A 687 9.72 -20.11 -10.06
N PRO A 688 10.73 -20.99 -10.23
CA PRO A 688 10.54 -22.26 -10.92
C PRO A 688 9.59 -23.17 -10.16
N ASP A 689 8.89 -24.04 -10.89
CA ASP A 689 7.84 -24.90 -10.32
C ASP A 689 8.35 -25.85 -9.23
N ASN A 690 9.59 -26.32 -9.35
CA ASN A 690 10.21 -27.16 -8.33
C ASN A 690 10.31 -26.44 -6.97
N LEU A 691 10.54 -25.13 -6.96
CA LEU A 691 10.63 -24.31 -5.75
C LEU A 691 9.24 -24.01 -5.20
N LEU A 692 8.27 -23.75 -6.07
CA LEU A 692 6.88 -23.50 -5.68
C LEU A 692 6.17 -24.74 -5.12
N ARG A 693 6.46 -25.94 -5.65
CA ARG A 693 5.97 -27.23 -5.08
C ARG A 693 6.50 -27.50 -3.68
N GLY A 694 7.58 -26.82 -3.26
CA GLY A 694 8.13 -26.88 -1.91
C GLY A 694 7.39 -26.00 -0.89
N LEU A 695 6.45 -25.16 -1.34
CA LEU A 695 5.66 -24.32 -0.44
C LEU A 695 4.68 -25.16 0.39
N PRO A 696 4.23 -24.66 1.56
CA PRO A 696 3.04 -25.18 2.21
C PRO A 696 1.76 -24.59 1.59
N PRO A 697 0.57 -24.97 2.09
CA PRO A 697 -0.68 -24.33 1.67
C PRO A 697 -0.63 -22.80 1.86
N VAL A 698 -1.02 -22.06 0.80
CA VAL A 698 -0.98 -20.60 0.77
C VAL A 698 -2.40 -20.02 0.80
N HIS A 699 -2.69 -19.16 1.76
CA HIS A 699 -3.91 -18.36 1.82
C HIS A 699 -3.60 -16.91 1.46
N ILE A 700 -4.15 -16.43 0.36
CA ILE A 700 -3.94 -15.07 -0.15
C ILE A 700 -5.20 -14.25 0.12
N VAL A 701 -5.04 -13.08 0.74
CA VAL A 701 -6.13 -12.11 0.96
C VAL A 701 -5.84 -10.88 0.12
N ALA A 702 -6.46 -10.73 -1.05
CA ALA A 702 -6.27 -9.59 -1.93
C ALA A 702 -7.40 -8.55 -1.77
N CYS A 703 -7.18 -7.34 -2.27
CA CYS A 703 -8.20 -6.30 -2.33
C CYS A 703 -8.64 -6.07 -3.79
N ALA A 704 -9.95 -5.96 -4.02
CA ALA A 704 -10.48 -5.74 -5.36
C ALA A 704 -10.03 -4.41 -5.97
N LEU A 705 -9.75 -3.40 -5.15
CA LEU A 705 -9.37 -2.05 -5.56
C LEU A 705 -7.93 -1.74 -5.16
N ASP A 706 -7.01 -2.66 -5.47
CA ASP A 706 -5.59 -2.58 -5.13
C ASP A 706 -4.72 -2.76 -6.40
N PRO A 707 -3.71 -1.90 -6.61
CA PRO A 707 -2.70 -2.08 -7.65
C PRO A 707 -2.09 -3.48 -7.72
N MET A 708 -1.99 -4.19 -6.59
CA MET A 708 -1.39 -5.53 -6.47
C MET A 708 -2.37 -6.70 -6.66
N LEU A 709 -3.62 -6.42 -7.07
CA LEU A 709 -4.62 -7.47 -7.28
C LEU A 709 -4.15 -8.50 -8.31
N ASP A 710 -3.67 -8.05 -9.48
CA ASP A 710 -3.26 -8.96 -10.55
C ASP A 710 -2.05 -9.81 -10.15
N ASP A 711 -1.14 -9.27 -9.33
CA ASP A 711 0.00 -10.01 -8.76
C ASP A 711 -0.50 -11.20 -7.91
N SER A 712 -1.53 -10.96 -7.09
CA SER A 712 -2.15 -11.96 -6.22
C SER A 712 -2.92 -13.02 -7.03
N VAL A 713 -3.72 -12.59 -8.01
CA VAL A 713 -4.50 -13.49 -8.88
C VAL A 713 -3.57 -14.38 -9.69
N MET A 714 -2.54 -13.82 -10.33
CA MET A 714 -1.60 -14.60 -11.15
C MET A 714 -0.78 -15.56 -10.30
N PHE A 715 -0.35 -15.15 -9.11
CA PHE A 715 0.36 -16.06 -8.20
C PHE A 715 -0.54 -17.22 -7.75
N ALA A 716 -1.79 -16.94 -7.39
CA ALA A 716 -2.75 -17.97 -7.05
C ALA A 716 -3.01 -18.93 -8.22
N LYS A 717 -3.20 -18.41 -9.44
CA LYS A 717 -3.36 -19.26 -10.64
C LYS A 717 -2.13 -20.13 -10.86
N ARG A 718 -0.92 -19.58 -10.69
CA ARG A 718 0.33 -20.33 -10.88
C ARG A 718 0.42 -21.50 -9.89
N LEU A 719 0.21 -21.25 -8.60
CA LEU A 719 0.20 -22.31 -7.59
C LEU A 719 -0.86 -23.38 -7.90
N ARG A 720 -2.08 -22.97 -8.27
CA ARG A 720 -3.15 -23.91 -8.64
C ARG A 720 -2.77 -24.77 -9.84
N SER A 721 -2.11 -24.21 -10.85
CA SER A 721 -1.74 -24.93 -12.08
C SER A 721 -0.70 -26.04 -11.89
N ILE A 722 0.02 -26.02 -10.76
CA ILE A 722 1.02 -27.03 -10.39
C ILE A 722 0.53 -27.91 -9.22
N ASP A 723 -0.78 -27.92 -8.95
CA ASP A 723 -1.45 -28.62 -7.86
C ASP A 723 -0.97 -28.23 -6.45
N GLN A 724 -0.39 -27.03 -6.30
CA GLN A 724 0.01 -26.49 -5.00
C GLN A 724 -1.22 -25.91 -4.27
N PRO A 725 -1.53 -26.34 -3.03
CA PRO A 725 -2.72 -25.87 -2.32
C PRO A 725 -2.73 -24.36 -2.12
N VAL A 726 -3.70 -23.68 -2.71
CA VAL A 726 -3.87 -22.24 -2.62
C VAL A 726 -5.34 -21.86 -2.46
N THR A 727 -5.59 -20.83 -1.67
CA THR A 727 -6.90 -20.19 -1.53
C THR A 727 -6.73 -18.69 -1.73
N LEU A 728 -7.65 -18.07 -2.45
CA LEU A 728 -7.69 -16.63 -2.68
C LEU A 728 -8.99 -16.08 -2.08
N CYS A 729 -8.88 -15.08 -1.22
CA CYS A 729 -10.01 -14.30 -0.74
C CYS A 729 -9.84 -12.88 -1.26
N VAL A 730 -10.85 -12.34 -1.94
CA VAL A 730 -10.80 -10.98 -2.48
C VAL A 730 -11.79 -10.13 -1.73
N VAL A 731 -11.26 -9.10 -1.06
CA VAL A 731 -12.03 -8.18 -0.25
C VAL A 731 -12.46 -7.00 -1.11
N ASP A 732 -13.76 -6.76 -1.13
CA ASP A 732 -14.34 -5.63 -1.86
C ASP A 732 -14.19 -4.31 -1.10
N ASP A 733 -14.13 -3.21 -1.85
CA ASP A 733 -14.28 -1.83 -1.38
C ASP A 733 -13.27 -1.33 -0.33
N LEU A 734 -12.19 -2.10 -0.10
CA LEU A 734 -11.06 -1.72 0.75
C LEU A 734 -9.77 -1.49 -0.06
N PRO A 735 -8.93 -0.54 0.37
CA PRO A 735 -7.64 -0.25 -0.26
C PRO A 735 -6.55 -1.24 0.17
N HIS A 736 -5.38 -1.12 -0.45
CA HIS A 736 -4.14 -1.72 0.07
C HIS A 736 -3.89 -1.30 1.53
N GLY A 737 -3.26 -2.17 2.32
CA GLY A 737 -2.89 -1.83 3.72
C GLY A 737 -4.07 -1.75 4.70
N PHE A 738 -5.26 -2.26 4.34
CA PHE A 738 -6.46 -2.15 5.19
C PHE A 738 -6.31 -2.81 6.57
N LEU A 739 -5.40 -3.78 6.76
CA LEU A 739 -5.17 -4.42 8.06
C LEU A 739 -4.71 -3.42 9.12
N SER A 740 -3.90 -2.45 8.74
CA SER A 740 -3.46 -1.35 9.62
C SER A 740 -4.61 -0.40 9.99
N LEU A 741 -5.72 -0.45 9.25
CA LEU A 741 -6.94 0.32 9.49
C LEU A 741 -8.04 -0.48 10.22
N SER A 742 -7.77 -1.75 10.57
CA SER A 742 -8.73 -2.67 11.23
C SER A 742 -9.33 -2.13 12.54
N GLN A 743 -8.55 -1.38 13.33
CA GLN A 743 -9.03 -0.83 14.59
C GLN A 743 -9.88 0.43 14.42
N LEU A 744 -9.71 1.14 13.29
CA LEU A 744 -10.33 2.43 13.01
C LEU A 744 -11.72 2.30 12.35
N CYS A 745 -11.92 1.28 11.52
CA CYS A 745 -13.18 1.08 10.78
C CYS A 745 -13.77 -0.30 11.10
N ARG A 746 -15.11 -0.41 11.24
CA ARG A 746 -15.74 -1.72 11.53
C ARG A 746 -15.68 -2.66 10.32
N GLU A 747 -15.72 -2.11 9.11
CA GLU A 747 -15.70 -2.86 7.84
C GLU A 747 -14.34 -3.52 7.56
N THR A 748 -13.26 -3.00 8.15
CA THR A 748 -11.93 -3.60 8.05
C THR A 748 -11.74 -4.72 9.08
N ARG A 749 -12.59 -4.84 10.12
CA ARG A 749 -12.47 -5.84 11.20
C ARG A 749 -12.81 -7.27 10.78
N GLU A 750 -13.82 -7.43 9.94
CA GLU A 750 -14.23 -8.75 9.45
C GLU A 750 -13.17 -9.38 8.54
N PRO A 751 -12.69 -8.71 7.48
CA PRO A 751 -11.63 -9.26 6.63
C PRO A 751 -10.28 -9.32 7.36
N SER A 752 -10.06 -8.51 8.41
CA SER A 752 -8.83 -8.61 9.21
C SER A 752 -8.84 -9.78 10.20
N SER A 753 -9.96 -10.46 10.44
CA SER A 753 -10.01 -11.53 11.45
C SER A 753 -9.56 -12.87 10.84
N PRO A 754 -8.46 -13.48 11.29
CA PRO A 754 -7.96 -14.75 10.77
C PRO A 754 -8.92 -15.93 10.99
N ARG A 755 -9.85 -15.81 11.96
CA ARG A 755 -10.93 -16.80 12.14
C ARG A 755 -12.02 -16.69 11.06
N LYS A 756 -12.32 -15.48 10.58
CA LYS A 756 -13.47 -15.20 9.71
C LYS A 756 -13.15 -15.25 8.21
N THR A 757 -11.91 -14.96 7.81
CA THR A 757 -11.44 -15.22 6.43
C THR A 757 -11.60 -16.69 6.02
N ARG A 758 -11.66 -17.61 6.99
CA ARG A 758 -12.01 -19.02 6.79
C ARG A 758 -13.51 -19.28 6.54
N LEU A 759 -14.42 -18.48 7.11
CA LEU A 759 -15.87 -18.70 6.97
C LEU A 759 -16.44 -18.19 5.64
N GLN A 760 -15.90 -17.11 5.09
CA GLN A 760 -16.40 -16.56 3.82
C GLN A 760 -16.03 -17.43 2.59
N SER A 761 -15.00 -18.27 2.69
CA SER A 761 -14.60 -19.19 1.60
C SER A 761 -15.49 -20.45 1.49
N HIS A 762 -16.42 -20.69 2.41
CA HIS A 762 -17.25 -21.91 2.47
C HIS A 762 -18.75 -21.64 2.26
N GLY A 763 -19.10 -20.54 1.59
CA GLY A 763 -20.47 -20.23 1.17
C GLY A 763 -20.97 -21.05 -0.03
N SER A 764 -20.83 -22.38 -0.02
CA SER A 764 -21.69 -23.24 -0.85
C SER A 764 -21.86 -24.61 -0.18
N THR A 765 -23.10 -24.93 0.16
CA THR A 765 -23.51 -26.26 0.59
C THR A 765 -23.50 -27.19 -0.61
N ALA A 766 -22.35 -27.78 -0.93
CA ALA A 766 -22.25 -28.92 -1.84
C ALA A 766 -21.50 -30.05 -1.12
N SER A 767 -22.26 -31.06 -0.71
CA SER A 767 -21.76 -32.30 -0.12
C SER A 767 -20.88 -33.04 -1.13
N TRP A 768 -19.59 -33.16 -0.84
CA TRP A 768 -18.71 -34.12 -1.52
C TRP A 768 -18.52 -35.34 -0.62
N SER A 769 -19.22 -36.41 -0.96
CA SER A 769 -19.06 -37.75 -0.38
C SER A 769 -18.01 -38.53 -1.18
N GLY A 770 -16.79 -38.63 -0.65
CA GLY A 770 -15.71 -39.45 -1.18
C GLY A 770 -14.75 -39.87 -0.06
N PRO A 771 -14.40 -41.17 0.09
CA PRO A 771 -13.64 -41.64 1.23
C PRO A 771 -12.14 -41.65 0.91
N THR A 772 -11.37 -40.67 1.43
CA THR A 772 -9.95 -40.73 1.87
C THR A 772 -9.28 -39.35 1.76
N GLY A 773 -8.83 -38.78 2.90
CA GLY A 773 -7.90 -37.63 2.97
C GLY A 773 -8.40 -36.44 3.81
N PRO A 774 -7.74 -36.04 4.91
CA PRO A 774 -8.23 -34.97 5.78
C PRO A 774 -7.83 -33.58 5.26
N CYS A 775 -8.81 -32.75 4.88
CA CYS A 775 -8.64 -31.32 4.63
C CYS A 775 -8.54 -30.51 5.95
N LEU A 776 -7.32 -30.02 6.24
CA LEU A 776 -6.93 -28.78 6.94
C LEU A 776 -7.86 -28.19 8.04
N PRO A 777 -7.78 -28.66 9.29
CA PRO A 777 -8.25 -27.94 10.47
C PRO A 777 -7.11 -27.06 11.01
N LEU A 778 -6.72 -25.97 10.32
CA LEU A 778 -5.58 -25.19 10.82
C LEU A 778 -5.85 -24.33 12.07
N LEU A 779 -7.06 -23.78 12.28
CA LEU A 779 -7.42 -22.94 13.46
C LEU A 779 -8.96 -22.93 13.64
N GLY A 780 -9.53 -23.85 14.42
CA GLY A 780 -10.97 -24.01 14.69
C GLY A 780 -11.26 -24.96 15.88
N PRO A 781 -12.48 -24.96 16.48
CA PRO A 781 -12.69 -25.17 17.91
C PRO A 781 -12.86 -26.64 18.29
N SER A 782 -11.82 -27.25 18.86
CA SER A 782 -11.93 -28.57 19.49
C SER A 782 -11.33 -28.60 20.89
N PHE A 783 -11.38 -27.50 21.65
CA PHE A 783 -10.75 -27.45 22.98
C PHE A 783 -11.43 -26.48 23.94
N VAL A 784 -12.67 -26.74 24.36
CA VAL A 784 -13.14 -26.51 25.74
C VAL A 784 -14.35 -27.41 26.00
N HIS A 785 -14.15 -28.54 26.68
CA HIS A 785 -15.08 -29.12 27.67
C HIS A 785 -14.45 -30.38 28.26
N PRO A 786 -13.98 -30.39 29.52
CA PRO A 786 -13.96 -31.59 30.31
C PRO A 786 -15.24 -31.68 31.13
N ASN A 787 -15.85 -32.86 31.08
CA ASN A 787 -16.90 -33.33 31.97
C ASN A 787 -16.64 -32.94 33.42
N TRP A 788 -17.59 -32.27 34.05
CA TRP A 788 -17.92 -32.47 35.45
C TRP A 788 -19.44 -32.65 35.54
N SER A 789 -19.80 -33.72 36.25
CA SER A 789 -21.12 -34.25 36.58
C SER A 789 -22.23 -33.25 36.84
#